data_AF-W4H5U3-F1
#
_entry.id   AF-W4H5U3-F1
#
_cell.length_a   1.000
_cell.length_b   1.000
_cell.length_c   1.000
_cell.angle_alpha   90.00
_cell.angle_beta   90.00
_cell.angle_gamma   90.00
#
_symmetry.space_group_name_H-M   'P 1'
#
loop_
_entity.id
_entity.type
_entity.pdbx_description
1 polymer ?
#
loop_
_entity_poly.entity_id
_entity_poly.type
_entity_poly.pdbx_seq_one_letter_code
_entity_poly.pdbx_strand_id
1 'polypeptide(L)'
;MAEAVESTAKARLAATEACVEQLDTQTRGIQAALSNLDAHHTAMQGRFTPFWADFKHAQSDHSTLLEHFDTYVHRLGSIPLHPALASDTRLTLLDCIPLDRERDWLVSCKQSQASLEAKMDSLAASFRTLSDAITEQSSAVVSVAPSSWRHTVDEFAAKVAAISSMRDTLRQNYDAVSKRVADSTQQTMDEAAATAATASMNMSFMFGSTHILEACRGLDDLFRQQADVLPNMQNADDLLKTIMNSVADAKAEAYGVVCTNLKRVSELQCNIVAFETHLGMLKDALAYQKRQFAELKHVQLLPQAYDACVVEIKRRRQYGRLFQARINEMGEAMVGMRDAEIAKREAFLREHGQHLPRDLAPGLTEKPSHCIVSMRPFDTNLPAIEEDAIDDPPNELQVLKQRCQALERQVETLQVELDEQHKASCHCDDSYSNSSSLSASVETAAAAAHGGPKFPLVLALAATAGTLNHSSEILKETDAVRLLKDAMYEKEAKIGHLEEAQSGLQDTVRSLQFSMGMQRNWLKKVVSVLQLDDDVDLDSAEGLHECLMHIEDKWSARTSSPVVAPTSSPDDDEPSSKIAFRSFSYSDLALFLPTFAPTDAAAAKIYLAFHLGCPNRFLSDESITTFYQMHNRYPEYILGRIVFIDERVASDRDNPYRLIAGTTFYVLTVTFLVDF
;
A
#
# COMPACT_ATOMS: atom_id res chain seq x y z
N MET A 1 -14.77 53.23 46.95
CA MET A 1 -15.66 53.31 45.77
C MET A 1 -14.86 53.39 44.47
N ALA A 2 -13.98 54.39 44.28
CA ALA A 2 -13.12 54.49 43.08
C ALA A 2 -12.27 53.22 42.82
N GLU A 3 -11.67 52.63 43.86
CA GLU A 3 -10.93 51.36 43.76
C GLU A 3 -11.80 50.18 43.29
N ALA A 4 -13.08 50.15 43.70
CA ALA A 4 -14.01 49.10 43.29
C ALA A 4 -14.41 49.26 41.81
N VAL A 5 -14.59 50.50 41.33
CA VAL A 5 -14.86 50.78 39.91
C VAL A 5 -13.65 50.40 39.04
N GLU A 6 -12.43 50.76 39.45
CA GLU A 6 -11.21 50.37 38.74
C GLU A 6 -11.01 48.84 38.71
N SER A 7 -11.20 48.17 39.86
CA SER A 7 -11.10 46.71 39.94
C SER A 7 -12.13 46.03 39.03
N THR A 8 -13.37 46.54 39.00
CA THR A 8 -14.44 46.04 38.13
C THR A 8 -14.10 46.27 36.65
N ALA A 9 -13.63 47.46 36.29
CA ALA A 9 -13.25 47.81 34.92
C ALA A 9 -12.10 46.93 34.40
N LYS A 10 -11.09 46.66 35.23
CA LYS A 10 -10.00 45.71 34.90
C LYS A 10 -10.49 44.29 34.73
N ALA A 11 -11.40 43.83 35.59
CA ALA A 11 -12.00 42.50 35.45
C ALA A 11 -12.82 42.36 34.16
N ARG A 12 -13.55 43.41 33.76
CA ARG A 12 -14.31 43.42 32.49
C ARG A 12 -13.39 43.43 31.27
N LEU A 13 -12.27 44.15 31.31
CA LEU A 13 -11.26 44.11 30.25
C LEU A 13 -10.71 42.69 30.08
N ALA A 14 -10.26 42.07 31.17
CA ALA A 14 -9.74 40.70 31.13
C ALA A 14 -10.79 39.69 30.61
N ALA A 15 -12.06 39.84 30.99
CA ALA A 15 -13.15 39.02 30.47
C ALA A 15 -13.38 39.24 28.97
N THR A 16 -13.29 40.49 28.49
CA THR A 16 -13.45 40.85 27.09
C THR A 16 -12.30 40.35 26.23
N GLU A 17 -11.06 40.48 26.72
CA GLU A 17 -9.85 39.93 26.09
C GLU A 17 -9.96 38.41 25.91
N ALA A 18 -10.31 37.67 26.97
CA ALA A 18 -10.54 36.23 26.89
C ALA A 18 -11.68 35.87 25.93
N CYS A 19 -12.72 36.71 25.85
CA CYS A 19 -13.85 36.52 24.94
C CYS A 19 -13.42 36.62 23.47
N VAL A 20 -12.64 37.65 23.13
CA VAL A 20 -12.11 37.89 21.78
C VAL A 20 -11.08 36.84 21.39
N GLU A 21 -10.22 36.41 22.32
CA GLU A 21 -9.26 35.32 22.05
C GLU A 21 -9.96 33.99 21.74
N GLN A 22 -11.05 33.69 22.45
CA GLN A 22 -11.88 32.52 22.17
C GLN A 22 -12.57 32.61 20.81
N LEU A 23 -13.07 33.80 20.43
CA LEU A 23 -13.64 34.04 19.09
C LEU A 23 -12.61 33.86 17.96
N ASP A 24 -11.39 34.38 18.14
CA ASP A 24 -10.27 34.22 17.19
C ASP A 24 -9.91 32.73 17.03
N THR A 25 -9.85 32.01 18.15
CA THR A 25 -9.56 30.57 18.15
C THR A 25 -10.66 29.76 17.46
N GLN A 26 -11.94 30.09 17.67
CA GLN A 26 -13.06 29.43 16.98
C GLN A 26 -13.06 29.71 15.48
N THR A 27 -12.77 30.95 15.09
CA THR A 27 -12.68 31.35 13.68
C THR A 27 -11.58 30.56 12.98
N ARG A 28 -10.39 30.46 13.60
CA ARG A 28 -9.31 29.59 13.10
C ARG A 28 -9.72 28.12 13.04
N GLY A 29 -10.43 27.62 14.05
CA GLY A 29 -10.91 26.24 14.10
C GLY A 29 -11.84 25.88 12.95
N ILE A 30 -12.82 26.74 12.64
CA ILE A 30 -13.70 26.54 11.48
C ILE A 30 -12.90 26.61 10.18
N GLN A 31 -12.01 27.59 10.04
CA GLN A 31 -11.21 27.73 8.82
C GLN A 31 -10.31 26.51 8.58
N ALA A 32 -9.75 25.93 9.65
CA ALA A 32 -9.02 24.67 9.56
C ALA A 32 -9.94 23.50 9.15
N ALA A 33 -11.15 23.41 9.70
CA ALA A 33 -12.12 22.39 9.31
C ALA A 33 -12.55 22.49 7.83
N LEU A 34 -12.75 23.71 7.33
CA LEU A 34 -13.07 23.96 5.91
C LEU A 34 -11.89 23.65 5.00
N SER A 35 -10.68 24.05 5.38
CA SER A 35 -9.45 23.70 4.64
C SER A 35 -9.24 22.19 4.57
N ASN A 36 -9.55 21.48 5.66
CA ASN A 36 -9.54 20.02 5.67
C ASN A 36 -10.60 19.44 4.73
N LEU A 37 -11.83 19.95 4.75
CA LEU A 37 -12.88 19.54 3.81
C LEU A 37 -12.45 19.75 2.34
N ASP A 38 -11.84 20.89 2.03
CA ASP A 38 -11.33 21.22 0.69
C ASP A 38 -10.20 20.28 0.25
N ALA A 39 -9.30 19.92 1.17
CA ALA A 39 -8.28 18.91 0.91
C ALA A 39 -8.88 17.53 0.59
N HIS A 40 -9.92 17.12 1.33
CA HIS A 40 -10.64 15.87 1.05
C HIS A 40 -11.40 15.93 -0.29
N HIS A 41 -12.01 17.08 -0.61
CA HIS A 41 -12.66 17.30 -1.91
C HIS A 41 -11.69 17.19 -3.07
N THR A 42 -10.52 17.83 -2.95
CA THR A 42 -9.43 17.77 -3.94
C THR A 42 -8.94 16.33 -4.13
N ALA A 43 -8.75 15.59 -3.03
CA ALA A 43 -8.34 14.18 -3.09
C ALA A 43 -9.41 13.31 -3.78
N MET A 44 -10.69 13.49 -3.43
CA MET A 44 -11.82 12.80 -4.05
C MET A 44 -11.88 13.08 -5.56
N GLN A 45 -11.75 14.34 -5.97
CA GLN A 45 -11.70 14.73 -7.39
C GLN A 45 -10.50 14.10 -8.12
N GLY A 46 -9.34 14.08 -7.47
CA GLY A 46 -8.12 13.45 -7.98
C GLY A 46 -8.26 11.94 -8.21
N ARG A 47 -9.12 11.25 -7.46
CA ARG A 47 -9.43 9.82 -7.64
C ARG A 47 -10.53 9.59 -8.68
N PHE A 48 -11.57 10.42 -8.67
CA PHE A 48 -12.71 10.29 -9.57
C PHE A 48 -12.35 10.59 -11.03
N THR A 49 -11.61 11.66 -11.30
CA THR A 49 -11.27 12.10 -12.66
C THR A 49 -10.55 11.04 -13.51
N PRO A 50 -9.44 10.42 -13.06
CA PRO A 50 -8.77 9.39 -13.84
C PRO A 50 -9.62 8.12 -13.99
N PHE A 51 -10.38 7.76 -12.96
CA PHE A 51 -11.31 6.64 -13.03
C PHE A 51 -12.41 6.86 -14.07
N TRP A 52 -12.99 8.06 -14.11
CA TRP A 52 -14.03 8.40 -15.07
C TRP A 52 -13.52 8.37 -16.51
N ALA A 53 -12.28 8.83 -16.74
CA ALA A 53 -11.62 8.72 -18.04
C ALA A 53 -11.41 7.26 -18.46
N ASP A 54 -10.94 6.39 -17.55
CA ASP A 54 -10.78 4.96 -17.80
C ASP A 54 -12.14 4.28 -18.10
N PHE A 55 -13.19 4.63 -17.36
CA PHE A 55 -14.54 4.16 -17.63
C PHE A 55 -15.01 4.57 -19.04
N LYS A 56 -14.82 5.83 -19.44
CA LYS A 56 -15.24 6.30 -20.78
C LYS A 56 -14.47 5.63 -21.90
N HIS A 57 -13.17 5.38 -21.72
CA HIS A 57 -12.39 4.59 -22.68
C HIS A 57 -12.92 3.15 -22.79
N ALA A 58 -13.09 2.47 -21.66
CA ALA A 58 -13.61 1.11 -21.62
C ALA A 58 -15.02 1.02 -22.24
N GLN A 59 -15.89 1.99 -21.97
CA GLN A 59 -17.22 2.09 -22.55
C GLN A 59 -17.17 2.17 -24.09
N SER A 60 -16.28 3.01 -24.64
CA SER A 60 -16.10 3.15 -26.09
C SER A 60 -15.61 1.85 -26.72
N ASP A 61 -14.63 1.20 -26.10
CA ASP A 61 -14.10 -0.08 -26.58
C ASP A 61 -15.17 -1.18 -26.55
N HIS A 62 -15.90 -1.28 -25.44
CA HIS A 62 -16.99 -2.24 -25.25
C HIS A 62 -18.10 -2.02 -26.28
N SER A 63 -18.56 -0.77 -26.50
CA SER A 63 -19.56 -0.46 -27.52
C SER A 63 -19.10 -0.87 -28.91
N THR A 64 -17.84 -0.57 -29.26
CA THR A 64 -17.27 -0.95 -30.56
C THR A 64 -17.29 -2.47 -30.76
N LEU A 65 -16.91 -3.25 -29.72
CA LEU A 65 -16.95 -4.70 -29.74
C LEU A 65 -18.37 -5.24 -29.93
N LEU A 66 -19.37 -4.66 -29.24
CA LEU A 66 -20.76 -5.10 -29.34
C LEU A 66 -21.40 -4.77 -30.70
N GLU A 67 -21.09 -3.61 -31.26
CA GLU A 67 -21.62 -3.17 -32.57
C GLU A 67 -21.03 -3.99 -33.72
N HIS A 68 -19.74 -4.30 -33.66
CA HIS A 68 -19.03 -4.99 -34.74
C HIS A 68 -18.95 -6.51 -34.57
N PHE A 69 -19.59 -7.08 -33.54
CA PHE A 69 -19.52 -8.52 -33.26
C PHE A 69 -19.90 -9.39 -34.47
N ASP A 70 -21.03 -9.12 -35.11
CA ASP A 70 -21.49 -9.88 -36.28
C ASP A 70 -20.53 -9.73 -37.48
N THR A 71 -19.89 -8.57 -37.62
CA THR A 71 -18.84 -8.34 -38.63
C THR A 71 -17.62 -9.22 -38.36
N TYR A 72 -17.21 -9.37 -37.10
CA TYR A 72 -16.11 -10.26 -36.73
C TYR A 72 -16.47 -11.73 -36.98
N VAL A 73 -17.68 -12.15 -36.63
CA VAL A 73 -18.20 -13.50 -36.91
C VAL A 73 -18.20 -13.79 -38.41
N HIS A 74 -18.69 -12.87 -39.24
CA HIS A 74 -18.66 -13.01 -40.69
C HIS A 74 -17.23 -13.13 -41.23
N ARG A 75 -16.30 -12.31 -40.72
CA ARG A 75 -14.89 -12.38 -41.09
C ARG A 75 -14.29 -13.75 -40.76
N LEU A 76 -14.61 -14.33 -39.60
CA LEU A 76 -14.15 -15.68 -39.24
C LEU A 76 -14.67 -16.76 -40.18
N GLY A 77 -15.91 -16.64 -40.66
CA GLY A 77 -16.47 -17.55 -41.66
C GLY A 77 -15.83 -17.41 -43.04
N SER A 78 -15.20 -16.27 -43.34
CA SER A 78 -14.51 -16.05 -44.62
C SER A 78 -13.09 -16.61 -44.67
N ILE A 79 -12.50 -16.95 -43.51
CA ILE A 79 -11.11 -17.43 -43.42
C ILE A 79 -11.10 -18.97 -43.38
N PRO A 80 -10.60 -19.64 -44.43
CA PRO A 80 -10.50 -21.09 -44.45
C PRO A 80 -9.35 -21.59 -43.57
N LEU A 81 -9.55 -22.74 -42.93
CA LEU A 81 -8.49 -23.46 -42.22
C LEU A 81 -7.48 -24.06 -43.21
N HIS A 82 -6.23 -24.17 -42.77
CA HIS A 82 -5.21 -24.89 -43.51
C HIS A 82 -5.64 -26.35 -43.69
N PRO A 83 -5.40 -27.00 -44.85
CA PRO A 83 -5.86 -28.37 -45.10
C PRO A 83 -5.43 -29.39 -44.03
N ALA A 84 -4.23 -29.23 -43.46
CA ALA A 84 -3.73 -30.07 -42.37
C ALA A 84 -4.44 -29.87 -41.00
N LEU A 85 -5.23 -28.80 -40.85
CA LEU A 85 -6.04 -28.47 -39.66
C LEU A 85 -7.55 -28.66 -39.91
N ALA A 86 -7.96 -28.71 -41.17
CA ALA A 86 -9.34 -28.91 -41.56
C ALA A 86 -9.79 -30.35 -41.25
N SER A 87 -11.07 -30.50 -40.92
CA SER A 87 -11.73 -31.80 -40.74
C SER A 87 -13.12 -31.75 -41.35
N ASP A 88 -13.80 -32.89 -41.47
CA ASP A 88 -15.16 -32.98 -42.05
C ASP A 88 -16.18 -32.07 -41.35
N THR A 89 -15.88 -31.65 -40.11
CA THR A 89 -16.74 -30.77 -39.29
C THR A 89 -16.19 -29.35 -39.10
N ARG A 90 -14.95 -29.07 -39.53
CA ARG A 90 -14.28 -27.77 -39.33
C ARG A 90 -13.56 -27.35 -40.60
N LEU A 91 -14.10 -26.35 -41.29
CA LEU A 91 -13.56 -25.84 -42.55
C LEU A 91 -13.05 -24.40 -42.43
N THR A 92 -13.67 -23.61 -41.57
CA THR A 92 -13.38 -22.19 -41.36
C THR A 92 -12.99 -21.92 -39.91
N LEU A 93 -12.41 -20.74 -39.64
CA LEU A 93 -12.10 -20.35 -38.25
C LEU A 93 -13.35 -20.25 -37.38
N LEU A 94 -14.51 -19.95 -37.97
CA LEU A 94 -15.78 -19.89 -37.25
C LEU A 94 -16.16 -21.25 -36.64
N ASP A 95 -15.88 -22.34 -37.34
CA ASP A 95 -16.21 -23.71 -36.90
C ASP A 95 -15.37 -24.16 -35.69
N CYS A 96 -14.32 -23.41 -35.34
CA CYS A 96 -13.46 -23.66 -34.18
C CYS A 96 -13.98 -23.02 -32.89
N ILE A 97 -15.05 -22.22 -32.95
CA ILE A 97 -15.59 -21.47 -31.80
C ILE A 97 -17.03 -21.93 -31.51
N PRO A 98 -17.43 -22.10 -30.24
CA PRO A 98 -18.82 -22.33 -29.88
C PRO A 98 -19.69 -21.06 -30.08
N LEU A 99 -20.09 -20.78 -31.32
CA LEU A 99 -20.80 -19.53 -31.69
C LEU A 99 -22.05 -19.24 -30.86
N ASP A 100 -22.84 -20.26 -30.53
CA ASP A 100 -24.07 -20.08 -29.73
C ASP A 100 -23.74 -19.57 -28.32
N ARG A 101 -22.68 -20.09 -27.70
CA ARG A 101 -22.21 -19.62 -26.39
C ARG A 101 -21.69 -18.18 -26.46
N GLU A 102 -20.96 -17.84 -27.52
CA GLU A 102 -20.47 -16.47 -27.72
C GLU A 102 -21.61 -15.46 -27.94
N ARG A 103 -22.70 -15.88 -28.61
CA ARG A 103 -23.90 -15.06 -28.77
C ARG A 103 -24.67 -14.88 -27.47
N ASP A 104 -24.82 -15.93 -26.68
CA ASP A 104 -25.41 -15.83 -25.34
C ASP A 104 -24.56 -14.91 -24.45
N TRP A 105 -23.23 -15.03 -24.55
CA TRP A 105 -22.29 -14.16 -23.86
C TRP A 105 -22.40 -12.70 -24.29
N LEU A 106 -22.54 -12.43 -25.60
CA LEU A 106 -22.79 -11.08 -26.13
C LEU A 106 -24.03 -10.43 -25.49
N VAL A 107 -25.12 -11.20 -25.32
CA VAL A 107 -26.34 -10.71 -24.67
C VAL A 107 -26.08 -10.37 -23.20
N SER A 108 -25.36 -11.23 -22.48
CA SER A 108 -24.93 -10.98 -21.10
C SER A 108 -24.07 -9.70 -20.99
N CYS A 109 -23.09 -9.52 -21.89
CA CYS A 109 -22.24 -8.33 -21.95
C CYS A 109 -23.04 -7.07 -22.25
N LYS A 110 -24.02 -7.11 -23.17
CA LYS A 110 -24.94 -5.99 -23.46
C LYS A 110 -25.71 -5.56 -22.20
N GLN A 111 -26.29 -6.52 -21.48
CA GLN A 111 -27.04 -6.24 -20.25
C GLN A 111 -26.13 -5.69 -19.13
N SER A 112 -24.94 -6.27 -18.97
CA SER A 112 -23.93 -5.81 -18.02
C SER A 112 -23.46 -4.38 -18.33
N GLN A 113 -23.23 -4.05 -19.61
CA GLN A 113 -22.86 -2.70 -20.05
C GLN A 113 -23.94 -1.67 -19.71
N ALA A 114 -25.20 -1.95 -20.07
CA ALA A 114 -26.31 -1.05 -19.75
C ALA A 114 -26.50 -0.86 -18.24
N SER A 115 -26.39 -1.94 -17.45
CA SER A 115 -26.53 -1.86 -16.00
C SER A 115 -25.40 -1.07 -15.34
N LEU A 116 -24.15 -1.24 -15.78
CA LEU A 116 -23.02 -0.51 -15.22
C LEU A 116 -23.06 0.96 -15.61
N GLU A 117 -23.43 1.27 -16.86
CA GLU A 117 -23.59 2.64 -17.34
C GLU A 117 -24.59 3.44 -16.50
N ALA A 118 -25.77 2.89 -16.24
CA ALA A 118 -26.77 3.54 -15.38
C ALA A 118 -26.23 3.84 -13.96
N LYS A 119 -25.44 2.91 -13.38
CA LYS A 119 -24.80 3.11 -12.07
C LYS A 119 -23.71 4.17 -12.12
N MET A 120 -22.92 4.20 -13.18
CA MET A 120 -21.86 5.20 -13.40
C MET A 120 -22.43 6.61 -13.60
N ASP A 121 -23.55 6.74 -14.31
CA ASP A 121 -24.25 8.02 -14.45
C ASP A 121 -24.80 8.52 -13.11
N SER A 122 -25.36 7.62 -12.29
CA SER A 122 -25.76 7.95 -10.92
C SER A 122 -24.57 8.38 -10.07
N LEU A 123 -23.41 7.73 -10.21
CA LEU A 123 -22.18 8.12 -9.51
C LEU A 123 -21.73 9.52 -9.95
N ALA A 124 -21.71 9.82 -11.25
CA ALA A 124 -21.36 11.14 -11.75
C ALA A 124 -22.33 12.24 -11.31
N ALA A 125 -23.63 11.93 -11.20
CA ALA A 125 -24.60 12.84 -10.59
C ALA A 125 -24.26 13.10 -9.11
N SER A 126 -23.99 12.05 -8.33
CA SER A 126 -23.63 12.19 -6.92
C SER A 126 -22.34 13.01 -6.70
N PHE A 127 -21.33 12.83 -7.56
CA PHE A 127 -20.08 13.60 -7.53
C PHE A 127 -20.33 15.09 -7.76
N ARG A 128 -21.17 15.44 -8.74
CA ARG A 128 -21.54 16.84 -9.03
C ARG A 128 -22.27 17.47 -7.85
N THR A 129 -23.33 16.83 -7.37
CA THR A 129 -24.10 17.35 -6.23
C THR A 129 -23.23 17.54 -4.97
N LEU A 130 -22.35 16.59 -4.68
CA LEU A 130 -21.44 16.70 -3.54
C LEU A 130 -20.41 17.81 -3.72
N SER A 131 -19.82 17.93 -4.92
CA SER A 131 -18.87 19.00 -5.23
C SER A 131 -19.51 20.37 -5.15
N ASP A 132 -20.71 20.54 -5.72
CA ASP A 132 -21.46 21.79 -5.66
C ASP A 132 -21.74 22.19 -4.19
N ALA A 133 -22.21 21.23 -3.37
CA ALA A 133 -22.49 21.46 -1.96
C ALA A 133 -21.23 21.85 -1.14
N ILE A 134 -20.06 21.30 -1.48
CA ILE A 134 -18.79 21.66 -0.84
C ILE A 134 -18.36 23.08 -1.26
N THR A 135 -18.46 23.40 -2.55
CA THR A 135 -18.11 24.75 -3.04
C THR A 135 -19.01 25.84 -2.47
N GLU A 136 -20.31 25.56 -2.33
CA GLU A 136 -21.26 26.47 -1.68
C GLU A 136 -20.88 26.70 -0.21
N GLN A 137 -20.56 25.65 0.54
CA GLN A 137 -20.17 25.73 1.94
C GLN A 137 -18.87 26.51 2.16
N SER A 138 -17.88 26.35 1.28
CA SER A 138 -16.62 27.09 1.34
C SER A 138 -16.81 28.59 1.08
N SER A 139 -17.81 28.98 0.28
CA SER A 139 -18.10 30.40 -0.02
C SER A 139 -18.85 31.13 1.11
N ALA A 140 -19.64 30.41 1.91
CA ALA A 140 -20.55 31.00 2.90
C ALA A 140 -19.86 31.53 4.18
N VAL A 141 -18.62 31.16 4.46
CA VAL A 141 -17.97 31.39 5.78
C VAL A 141 -17.08 32.65 5.84
N VAL A 142 -17.04 33.46 4.78
CA VAL A 142 -16.12 34.60 4.62
C VAL A 142 -16.42 35.82 5.55
N SER A 143 -17.38 35.77 6.48
CA SER A 143 -17.95 36.99 7.08
C SER A 143 -17.54 37.38 8.53
N VAL A 144 -16.52 36.79 9.16
CA VAL A 144 -16.08 37.26 10.51
C VAL A 144 -14.63 37.72 10.48
N ALA A 145 -14.41 39.02 10.23
CA ALA A 145 -13.08 39.60 10.18
C ALA A 145 -12.48 39.76 11.61
N PRO A 146 -11.33 39.13 11.92
CA PRO A 146 -10.70 39.20 13.25
C PRO A 146 -10.17 40.60 13.63
N SER A 147 -9.92 41.47 12.65
CA SER A 147 -9.35 42.80 12.85
C SER A 147 -10.31 43.76 13.55
N SER A 148 -11.62 43.61 13.33
CA SER A 148 -12.63 44.47 13.96
C SER A 148 -12.62 44.34 15.49
N TRP A 149 -12.37 43.15 16.02
CA TRP A 149 -12.45 42.86 17.45
C TRP A 149 -11.18 43.29 18.21
N ARG A 150 -10.01 43.23 17.58
CA ARG A 150 -8.76 43.73 18.19
C ARG A 150 -8.85 45.23 18.50
N HIS A 151 -9.38 46.02 17.56
CA HIS A 151 -9.60 47.44 17.78
C HIS A 151 -10.57 47.73 18.94
N THR A 152 -11.61 46.89 19.12
CA THR A 152 -12.54 47.05 20.26
C THR A 152 -11.88 46.79 21.62
N VAL A 153 -10.92 45.86 21.69
CA VAL A 153 -10.15 45.59 22.90
C VAL A 153 -9.19 46.74 23.22
N ASP A 154 -8.52 47.29 22.21
CA ASP A 154 -7.63 48.45 22.38
C ASP A 154 -8.39 49.68 22.89
N GLU A 155 -9.59 49.93 22.35
CA GLU A 155 -10.48 51.00 22.83
C GLU A 155 -10.91 50.76 24.28
N PHE A 156 -11.26 49.52 24.62
CA PHE A 156 -11.61 49.12 25.99
C PHE A 156 -10.46 49.37 26.96
N ALA A 157 -9.24 48.95 26.59
CA ALA A 157 -8.04 49.13 27.39
C ALA A 157 -7.72 50.62 27.63
N ALA A 158 -7.91 51.48 26.61
CA ALA A 158 -7.74 52.92 26.75
C ALA A 158 -8.71 53.54 27.76
N LYS A 159 -9.97 53.07 27.81
CA LYS A 159 -10.97 53.52 28.80
C LYS A 159 -10.63 53.05 30.22
N VAL A 160 -10.13 51.83 30.39
CA VAL A 160 -9.65 51.34 31.70
C VAL A 160 -8.43 52.12 32.19
N ALA A 161 -7.52 52.50 31.29
CA ALA A 161 -6.39 53.37 31.61
C ALA A 161 -6.87 54.77 32.08
N ALA A 162 -7.90 55.33 31.44
CA ALA A 162 -8.52 56.57 31.86
C ALA A 162 -9.16 56.47 33.27
N ILE A 163 -9.86 55.37 33.58
CA ILE A 163 -10.41 55.11 34.93
C ILE A 163 -9.29 55.00 35.97
N SER A 164 -8.19 54.32 35.64
CA SER A 164 -7.03 54.18 36.53
C SER A 164 -6.37 55.55 36.81
N SER A 165 -6.25 56.39 35.78
CA SER A 165 -5.75 57.77 35.93
C SER A 165 -6.67 58.64 36.81
N MET A 166 -7.99 58.56 36.62
CA MET A 166 -8.96 59.25 37.49
C MET A 166 -8.87 58.80 38.96
N ARG A 167 -8.64 57.50 39.20
CA ARG A 167 -8.41 56.93 40.53
C ARG A 167 -7.13 57.46 41.18
N ASP A 168 -6.06 57.61 40.41
CA ASP A 168 -4.82 58.22 40.88
C ASP A 168 -5.00 59.69 41.26
N THR A 169 -5.76 60.46 40.49
CA THR A 169 -6.10 61.84 40.86
C THR A 169 -6.88 61.89 42.17
N LEU A 170 -7.86 61.01 42.37
CA LEU A 170 -8.60 60.93 43.64
C LEU A 170 -7.69 60.57 44.83
N ARG A 171 -6.73 59.64 44.62
CA ARG A 171 -5.78 59.23 45.65
C ARG A 171 -4.80 60.35 46.02
N GLN A 172 -4.21 61.01 45.02
CA GLN A 172 -3.32 62.16 45.22
C GLN A 172 -4.03 63.29 45.98
N ASN A 173 -5.29 63.54 45.63
CA ASN A 173 -6.09 64.54 46.33
C ASN A 173 -6.43 64.12 47.76
N TYR A 174 -6.73 62.84 48.02
CA TYR A 174 -6.89 62.32 49.38
C TYR A 174 -5.61 62.50 50.21
N ASP A 175 -4.45 62.16 49.66
CA ASP A 175 -3.15 62.34 50.30
C ASP A 175 -2.87 63.83 50.57
N ALA A 176 -3.23 64.72 49.62
CA ALA A 176 -3.12 66.17 49.79
C ALA A 176 -4.07 66.72 50.87
N VAL A 177 -5.30 66.22 50.96
CA VAL A 177 -6.25 66.54 52.04
C VAL A 177 -5.70 66.05 53.38
N SER A 178 -5.27 64.79 53.47
CA SER A 178 -4.71 64.21 54.70
C SER A 178 -3.47 64.96 55.18
N LYS A 179 -2.58 65.34 54.25
CA LYS A 179 -1.39 66.13 54.55
C LYS A 179 -1.76 67.54 55.00
N ARG A 180 -2.67 68.23 54.30
CA ARG A 180 -3.12 69.57 54.66
C ARG A 180 -3.81 69.59 56.03
N VAL A 181 -4.61 68.58 56.34
CA VAL A 181 -5.22 68.41 57.66
C VAL A 181 -4.14 68.22 58.71
N ALA A 182 -3.19 67.30 58.48
CA ALA A 182 -2.07 67.05 59.40
C ALA A 182 -1.22 68.30 59.64
N ASP A 183 -0.80 69.00 58.57
CA ASP A 183 -0.02 70.23 58.60
C ASP A 183 -0.78 71.35 59.34
N SER A 184 -2.09 71.48 59.10
CA SER A 184 -2.94 72.46 59.79
C SER A 184 -3.09 72.13 61.29
N THR A 185 -3.31 70.85 61.67
CA THR A 185 -3.32 70.45 63.08
C THR A 185 -1.97 70.69 63.75
N GLN A 186 -0.86 70.37 63.09
CA GLN A 186 0.48 70.57 63.63
C GLN A 186 0.79 72.07 63.80
N GLN A 187 0.45 72.90 62.80
CA GLN A 187 0.60 74.36 62.88
C GLN A 187 -0.23 74.95 64.01
N THR A 188 -1.50 74.53 64.18
CA THR A 188 -2.31 74.99 65.32
C THR A 188 -1.78 74.53 66.68
N MET A 189 -1.17 73.33 66.77
CA MET A 189 -0.52 72.82 67.98
C MET A 189 0.77 73.57 68.31
N ASP A 190 1.62 73.82 67.31
CA ASP A 190 2.88 74.56 67.46
C ASP A 190 2.63 76.03 67.80
N GLU A 191 1.60 76.65 67.21
CA GLU A 191 1.18 78.02 67.53
C GLU A 191 0.55 78.11 68.94
N ALA A 192 -0.25 77.12 69.35
CA ALA A 192 -0.78 77.02 70.72
C ALA A 192 0.35 76.83 71.76
N ALA A 193 1.38 76.05 71.43
CA ALA A 193 2.56 75.87 72.27
C ALA A 193 3.43 77.15 72.33
N ALA A 194 3.61 77.85 71.22
CA ALA A 194 4.35 79.11 71.15
C ALA A 194 3.63 80.27 71.88
N THR A 195 2.30 80.27 71.93
CA THR A 195 1.51 81.28 72.67
C THR A 195 1.39 81.01 74.16
N ALA A 196 1.60 79.77 74.64
CA ALA A 196 1.71 79.47 76.07
C ALA A 196 2.94 80.13 76.73
N ALA A 197 3.96 80.51 75.94
CA ALA A 197 5.19 81.14 76.41
C ALA A 197 5.15 82.68 76.45
N THR A 198 4.19 83.34 75.80
CA THR A 198 4.12 84.82 75.71
C THR A 198 2.69 85.34 75.96
N ALA A 199 2.49 86.00 77.11
CA ALA A 199 1.18 86.46 77.58
C ALA A 199 0.53 87.54 76.69
N SER A 200 -0.35 87.16 75.76
CA SER A 200 -1.41 88.02 75.18
C SER A 200 -2.53 87.18 74.55
N MET A 201 -3.68 87.09 75.23
CA MET A 201 -4.77 86.16 74.88
C MET A 201 -5.63 86.56 73.66
N ASN A 202 -5.65 87.82 73.21
CA ASN A 202 -6.60 88.27 72.18
C ASN A 202 -6.11 88.16 70.72
N MET A 203 -4.79 88.14 70.47
CA MET A 203 -4.25 88.00 69.10
C MET A 203 -4.12 86.53 68.68
N SER A 204 -3.93 85.62 69.64
CA SER A 204 -3.75 84.16 69.44
C SER A 204 -4.98 83.50 68.79
N PHE A 205 -6.20 83.85 69.24
CA PHE A 205 -7.43 83.25 68.73
C PHE A 205 -7.74 83.66 67.28
N MET A 206 -7.29 84.85 66.86
CA MET A 206 -7.54 85.39 65.52
C MET A 206 -6.67 84.73 64.44
N PHE A 207 -5.38 84.49 64.71
CA PHE A 207 -4.45 83.85 63.77
C PHE A 207 -4.72 82.35 63.57
N GLY A 208 -5.02 81.63 64.66
CA GLY A 208 -5.46 80.23 64.55
C GLY A 208 -6.77 80.09 63.77
N SER A 209 -7.70 81.05 63.92
CA SER A 209 -8.94 81.08 63.14
C SER A 209 -8.72 81.34 61.65
N THR A 210 -7.72 82.16 61.27
CA THR A 210 -7.40 82.41 59.86
C THR A 210 -6.76 81.20 59.18
N HIS A 211 -5.84 80.50 59.85
CA HIS A 211 -5.22 79.29 59.31
C HIS A 211 -6.22 78.15 59.12
N ILE A 212 -7.15 77.98 60.07
CA ILE A 212 -8.23 76.98 59.95
C ILE A 212 -9.16 77.32 58.78
N LEU A 213 -9.53 78.60 58.61
CA LEU A 213 -10.37 79.03 57.48
C LEU A 213 -9.69 78.87 56.12
N GLU A 214 -8.38 79.11 56.03
CA GLU A 214 -7.60 78.91 54.81
C GLU A 214 -7.42 77.41 54.48
N ALA A 215 -7.23 76.57 55.49
CA ALA A 215 -7.28 75.12 55.35
C ALA A 215 -8.66 74.65 54.87
N CYS A 216 -9.76 75.13 55.47
CA CYS A 216 -11.13 74.82 55.03
C CYS A 216 -11.42 75.28 53.60
N ARG A 217 -10.97 76.47 53.18
CA ARG A 217 -11.10 76.93 51.78
C ARG A 217 -10.34 76.04 50.82
N GLY A 218 -9.11 75.67 51.17
CA GLY A 218 -8.32 74.75 50.35
C GLY A 218 -8.91 73.34 50.27
N LEU A 219 -9.60 72.88 51.32
CA LEU A 219 -10.36 71.64 51.30
C LEU A 219 -11.61 71.78 50.42
N ASP A 220 -12.36 72.88 50.51
CA ASP A 220 -13.53 73.14 49.66
C ASP A 220 -13.16 73.20 48.16
N ASP A 221 -12.01 73.81 47.82
CA ASP A 221 -11.51 73.85 46.45
C ASP A 221 -11.14 72.45 45.93
N LEU A 222 -10.52 71.61 46.77
CA LEU A 222 -10.23 70.21 46.44
C LEU A 222 -11.52 69.37 46.30
N PHE A 223 -12.51 69.59 47.16
CA PHE A 223 -13.82 68.92 47.06
C PHE A 223 -14.56 69.31 45.78
N ARG A 224 -14.54 70.60 45.39
CA ARG A 224 -15.13 71.05 44.12
C ARG A 224 -14.45 70.43 42.90
N GLN A 225 -13.12 70.28 42.92
CA GLN A 225 -12.37 69.64 41.84
C GLN A 225 -12.67 68.14 41.71
N GLN A 226 -13.22 67.49 42.74
CA GLN A 226 -13.51 66.04 42.75
C GLN A 226 -14.97 65.68 42.43
N ALA A 227 -15.89 66.66 42.47
CA ALA A 227 -17.33 66.41 42.36
C ALA A 227 -17.70 65.62 41.08
N ASP A 228 -17.01 65.89 39.97
CA ASP A 228 -17.31 65.27 38.67
C ASP A 228 -16.48 64.01 38.38
N VAL A 229 -15.43 63.71 39.15
CA VAL A 229 -14.53 62.58 38.87
C VAL A 229 -15.22 61.25 39.07
N LEU A 230 -15.97 61.09 40.17
CA LEU A 230 -16.69 59.84 40.46
C LEU A 230 -17.82 59.55 39.44
N PRO A 231 -18.70 60.52 39.09
CA PRO A 231 -19.67 60.35 38.01
C PRO A 231 -19.03 60.01 36.66
N ASN A 232 -17.91 60.64 36.31
CA ASN A 232 -17.20 60.34 35.07
C ASN A 232 -16.59 58.93 35.05
N MET A 233 -16.08 58.45 36.19
CA MET A 233 -15.64 57.06 36.34
C MET A 233 -16.79 56.06 36.17
N GLN A 234 -17.97 56.36 36.72
CA GLN A 234 -19.16 55.51 36.57
C GLN A 234 -19.66 55.48 35.13
N ASN A 235 -19.73 56.64 34.46
CA ASN A 235 -20.11 56.71 33.05
C ASN A 235 -19.15 55.93 32.15
N ALA A 236 -17.84 56.00 32.43
CA ALA A 236 -16.85 55.20 31.71
C ALA A 236 -17.05 53.70 31.97
N ASP A 237 -17.33 53.28 33.21
CA ASP A 237 -17.62 51.88 33.55
C ASP A 237 -18.90 51.36 32.85
N ASP A 238 -19.94 52.17 32.73
CA ASP A 238 -21.18 51.82 32.02
C ASP A 238 -20.95 51.66 30.50
N LEU A 239 -20.08 52.49 29.91
CA LEU A 239 -19.64 52.31 28.52
C LEU A 239 -18.86 50.99 28.35
N LEU A 240 -17.95 50.69 29.28
CA LEU A 240 -17.21 49.41 29.28
C LEU A 240 -18.16 48.22 29.39
N LYS A 241 -19.19 48.31 30.22
CA LYS A 241 -20.24 47.27 30.32
C LYS A 241 -20.97 47.07 28.99
N THR A 242 -21.26 48.16 28.28
CA THR A 242 -21.95 48.11 26.98
C THR A 242 -21.10 47.42 25.92
N ILE A 243 -19.79 47.73 25.84
CA ILE A 243 -18.86 47.08 24.91
C ILE A 243 -18.67 45.60 25.28
N MET A 244 -18.55 45.27 26.56
CA MET A 244 -18.42 43.88 27.00
C MET A 244 -19.64 43.04 26.60
N ASN A 245 -20.84 43.60 26.76
CA ASN A 245 -22.08 42.92 26.38
C ASN A 245 -22.16 42.72 24.86
N SER A 246 -21.78 43.72 24.05
CA SER A 246 -21.80 43.55 22.58
C SER A 246 -20.83 42.48 22.09
N VAL A 247 -19.65 42.36 22.71
CA VAL A 247 -18.69 41.28 22.43
C VAL A 247 -19.23 39.92 22.88
N ALA A 248 -19.93 39.86 24.02
CA ALA A 248 -20.57 38.63 24.49
C ALA A 248 -21.71 38.17 23.56
N ASP A 249 -22.53 39.10 23.07
CA ASP A 249 -23.61 38.83 22.12
C ASP A 249 -23.04 38.34 20.77
N ALA A 250 -22.01 39.02 20.26
CA ALA A 250 -21.32 38.60 19.03
C ALA A 250 -20.71 37.20 19.16
N LYS A 251 -20.16 36.85 20.34
CA LYS A 251 -19.68 35.51 20.63
C LYS A 251 -20.80 34.48 20.61
N ALA A 252 -21.94 34.77 21.23
CA ALA A 252 -23.08 33.86 21.23
C ALA A 252 -23.61 33.59 19.81
N GLU A 253 -23.69 34.62 18.97
CA GLU A 253 -24.06 34.48 17.56
C GLU A 253 -23.03 33.67 16.77
N ALA A 254 -21.73 33.98 16.93
CA ALA A 254 -20.64 33.26 16.28
C ALA A 254 -20.65 31.77 16.63
N TYR A 255 -20.89 31.41 17.89
CA TYR A 255 -21.03 30.00 18.30
C TYR A 255 -22.14 29.26 17.55
N GLY A 256 -23.29 29.91 17.34
CA GLY A 256 -24.39 29.32 16.56
C GLY A 256 -23.98 29.01 15.12
N VAL A 257 -23.28 29.95 14.49
CA VAL A 257 -22.73 29.80 13.14
C VAL A 257 -21.67 28.70 13.08
N VAL A 258 -20.72 28.68 14.04
CA VAL A 258 -19.68 27.65 14.17
C VAL A 258 -20.29 26.27 14.26
N CYS A 259 -21.24 26.07 15.18
CA CYS A 259 -21.88 24.77 15.39
C CYS A 259 -22.63 24.29 14.15
N THR A 260 -23.32 25.19 13.44
CA THR A 260 -24.05 24.86 12.22
C THR A 260 -23.08 24.47 11.10
N ASN A 261 -21.99 25.22 10.92
CA ASN A 261 -20.97 24.94 9.92
C ASN A 261 -20.22 23.64 10.21
N LEU A 262 -19.82 23.38 11.46
CA LEU A 262 -19.13 22.13 11.82
C LEU A 262 -20.01 20.90 11.60
N LYS A 263 -21.31 20.99 11.90
CA LYS A 263 -22.28 19.93 11.57
C LYS A 263 -22.33 19.69 10.06
N ARG A 264 -22.40 20.77 9.27
CA ARG A 264 -22.45 20.68 7.81
C ARG A 264 -21.15 20.09 7.22
N VAL A 265 -19.99 20.50 7.73
CA VAL A 265 -18.69 19.92 7.35
C VAL A 265 -18.65 18.44 7.67
N SER A 266 -19.10 18.03 8.86
CA SER A 266 -19.15 16.62 9.26
C SER A 266 -20.08 15.81 8.34
N GLU A 267 -21.26 16.32 8.00
CA GLU A 267 -22.16 15.66 7.03
C GLU A 267 -21.50 15.49 5.67
N LEU A 268 -20.86 16.54 5.15
CA LEU A 268 -20.18 16.51 3.85
C LEU A 268 -19.00 15.53 3.85
N GLN A 269 -18.22 15.48 4.93
CA GLN A 269 -17.14 14.50 5.09
C GLN A 269 -17.67 13.06 5.11
N CYS A 270 -18.76 12.78 5.83
CA CYS A 270 -19.41 11.48 5.79
C CYS A 270 -19.89 11.12 4.37
N ASN A 271 -20.44 12.08 3.65
CA ASN A 271 -20.87 11.88 2.26
C ASN A 271 -19.70 11.62 1.32
N ILE A 272 -18.54 12.28 1.52
CA ILE A 272 -17.30 11.98 0.79
C ILE A 272 -16.90 10.53 1.02
N VAL A 273 -16.84 10.06 2.27
CA VAL A 273 -16.47 8.67 2.58
C VAL A 273 -17.43 7.66 1.96
N ALA A 274 -18.74 7.93 2.02
CA ALA A 274 -19.75 7.09 1.38
C ALA A 274 -19.59 7.06 -0.15
N PHE A 275 -19.32 8.21 -0.76
CA PHE A 275 -19.03 8.32 -2.19
C PHE A 275 -17.77 7.53 -2.57
N GLU A 276 -16.67 7.64 -1.81
CA GLU A 276 -15.43 6.91 -2.08
C GLU A 276 -15.62 5.39 -1.98
N THR A 277 -16.44 4.94 -1.03
CA THR A 277 -16.80 3.53 -0.90
C THR A 277 -17.58 3.04 -2.14
N HIS A 278 -18.56 3.83 -2.59
CA HIS A 278 -19.32 3.52 -3.81
C HIS A 278 -18.43 3.52 -5.07
N LEU A 279 -17.52 4.49 -5.17
CA LEU A 279 -16.51 4.57 -6.23
C LEU A 279 -15.62 3.31 -6.25
N GLY A 280 -15.17 2.85 -5.09
CA GLY A 280 -14.39 1.62 -4.95
C GLY A 280 -15.13 0.39 -5.49
N MET A 281 -16.38 0.19 -5.06
CA MET A 281 -17.22 -0.91 -5.54
C MET A 281 -17.43 -0.87 -7.06
N LEU A 282 -17.68 0.32 -7.63
CA LEU A 282 -17.88 0.46 -9.07
C LEU A 282 -16.58 0.29 -9.87
N LYS A 283 -15.43 0.60 -9.29
CA LYS A 283 -14.12 0.30 -9.88
C LYS A 283 -13.90 -1.20 -10.02
N ASP A 284 -14.22 -1.97 -9.00
CA ASP A 284 -14.14 -3.44 -9.06
C ASP A 284 -15.15 -4.02 -10.05
N ALA A 285 -16.36 -3.45 -10.11
CA ALA A 285 -17.37 -3.83 -11.10
C ALA A 285 -16.90 -3.54 -12.54
N LEU A 286 -16.24 -2.42 -12.79
CA LEU A 286 -15.64 -2.11 -14.09
C LEU A 286 -14.50 -3.08 -14.44
N ALA A 287 -13.64 -3.40 -13.48
CA ALA A 287 -12.57 -4.38 -13.68
C ALA A 287 -13.13 -5.77 -14.01
N TYR A 288 -14.19 -6.18 -13.34
CA TYR A 288 -14.91 -7.41 -13.65
C TYR A 288 -15.51 -7.36 -15.06
N GLN A 289 -16.18 -6.27 -15.43
CA GLN A 289 -16.73 -6.08 -16.77
C GLN A 289 -15.66 -6.16 -17.86
N LYS A 290 -14.50 -5.51 -17.68
CA LYS A 290 -13.36 -5.61 -18.60
C LYS A 290 -12.93 -7.05 -18.85
N ARG A 291 -12.96 -7.91 -17.81
CA ARG A 291 -12.66 -9.35 -17.95
C ARG A 291 -13.73 -10.07 -18.76
N GLN A 292 -15.01 -9.77 -18.54
CA GLN A 292 -16.11 -10.35 -19.33
C GLN A 292 -15.98 -10.01 -20.83
N PHE A 293 -15.62 -8.76 -21.13
CA PHE A 293 -15.40 -8.31 -22.51
C PHE A 293 -14.11 -8.83 -23.14
N ALA A 294 -13.12 -9.25 -22.35
CA ALA A 294 -11.90 -9.88 -22.87
C ALA A 294 -12.21 -11.19 -23.61
N GLU A 295 -13.26 -11.92 -23.19
CA GLU A 295 -13.71 -13.13 -23.90
C GLU A 295 -14.21 -12.80 -25.31
N LEU A 296 -15.08 -11.79 -25.46
CA LEU A 296 -15.54 -11.32 -26.76
C LEU A 296 -14.40 -10.78 -27.64
N LYS A 297 -13.36 -10.21 -27.01
CA LYS A 297 -12.17 -9.72 -27.71
C LYS A 297 -11.39 -10.86 -28.38
N HIS A 298 -11.49 -12.10 -27.90
CA HIS A 298 -10.89 -13.25 -28.59
C HIS A 298 -11.49 -13.48 -29.97
N VAL A 299 -12.80 -13.27 -30.15
CA VAL A 299 -13.46 -13.37 -31.46
C VAL A 299 -12.88 -12.36 -32.46
N GLN A 300 -12.58 -11.14 -31.99
CA GLN A 300 -11.93 -10.11 -32.80
C GLN A 300 -10.47 -10.47 -33.17
N LEU A 301 -9.70 -11.00 -32.21
CA LEU A 301 -8.25 -11.22 -32.35
C LEU A 301 -7.89 -12.59 -32.94
N LEU A 302 -8.82 -13.53 -32.99
CA LEU A 302 -8.56 -14.89 -33.48
C LEU A 302 -7.94 -14.96 -34.87
N PRO A 303 -8.30 -14.13 -35.87
CA PRO A 303 -7.64 -14.14 -37.17
C PRO A 303 -6.12 -13.93 -37.06
N GLN A 304 -5.69 -12.93 -36.28
CA GLN A 304 -4.27 -12.62 -36.10
C GLN A 304 -3.55 -13.72 -35.31
N ALA A 305 -4.21 -14.26 -34.29
CA ALA A 305 -3.67 -15.37 -33.50
C ALA A 305 -3.51 -16.63 -34.35
N TYR A 306 -4.45 -16.89 -35.27
CA TYR A 306 -4.36 -18.01 -36.21
C TYR A 306 -3.20 -17.85 -37.19
N ASP A 307 -3.03 -16.67 -37.78
CA ASP A 307 -1.90 -16.40 -38.69
C ASP A 307 -0.55 -16.63 -37.97
N ALA A 308 -0.42 -16.13 -36.74
CA ALA A 308 0.77 -16.35 -35.91
C ALA A 308 0.97 -17.84 -35.56
N CYS A 309 -0.12 -18.57 -35.29
CA CYS A 309 -0.07 -20.01 -35.00
C CYS A 309 0.47 -20.80 -36.20
N VAL A 310 -0.01 -20.52 -37.41
CA VAL A 310 0.46 -21.19 -38.64
C VAL A 310 1.95 -20.95 -38.86
N VAL A 311 2.42 -19.71 -38.68
CA VAL A 311 3.84 -19.36 -38.78
C VAL A 311 4.67 -20.12 -37.73
N GLU A 312 4.20 -20.19 -36.49
CA GLU A 312 4.91 -20.88 -35.41
C GLU A 312 4.99 -22.40 -35.63
N ILE A 313 3.93 -23.02 -36.16
CA ILE A 313 3.94 -24.45 -36.53
C ILE A 313 5.01 -24.71 -37.59
N LYS A 314 5.05 -23.88 -38.65
CA LYS A 314 6.07 -24.00 -39.72
C LYS A 314 7.49 -23.89 -39.14
N ARG A 315 7.72 -22.89 -38.29
CA ARG A 315 9.02 -22.65 -37.63
C ARG A 315 9.48 -23.83 -36.79
N ARG A 316 8.61 -24.41 -35.96
CA ARG A 316 8.95 -25.56 -35.10
C ARG A 316 9.26 -26.82 -35.90
N ARG A 317 8.51 -27.07 -36.97
CA ARG A 317 8.78 -28.19 -37.88
C ARG A 317 10.12 -28.03 -38.59
N GLN A 318 10.43 -26.82 -39.07
CA GLN A 318 11.73 -26.52 -39.67
C GLN A 318 12.88 -26.76 -38.70
N TYR A 319 12.75 -26.29 -37.45
CA TYR A 319 13.73 -26.54 -36.40
C TYR A 319 13.90 -28.05 -36.15
N GLY A 320 12.80 -28.81 -36.02
CA GLY A 320 12.85 -30.26 -35.85
C GLY A 320 13.63 -30.96 -36.97
N ARG A 321 13.42 -30.55 -38.23
CA ARG A 321 14.17 -31.08 -39.38
C ARG A 321 15.66 -30.75 -39.32
N LEU A 322 16.02 -29.48 -39.09
CA LEU A 322 17.41 -29.04 -39.00
C LEU A 322 18.14 -29.74 -37.86
N PHE A 323 17.49 -29.85 -36.71
CA PHE A 323 18.07 -30.48 -35.53
C PHE A 323 18.27 -31.99 -35.74
N GLN A 324 17.30 -32.68 -36.34
CA GLN A 324 17.44 -34.10 -36.70
C GLN A 324 18.55 -34.31 -37.74
N ALA A 325 18.67 -33.44 -38.75
CA ALA A 325 19.75 -33.51 -39.73
C ALA A 325 21.13 -33.40 -39.06
N ARG A 326 21.27 -32.50 -38.08
CA ARG A 326 22.52 -32.33 -37.32
C ARG A 326 22.87 -33.54 -36.45
N ILE A 327 21.88 -34.20 -35.87
CA ILE A 327 22.07 -35.44 -35.12
C ILE A 327 22.55 -36.56 -36.04
N ASN A 328 21.97 -36.67 -37.23
CA ASN A 328 22.37 -37.66 -38.22
C ASN A 328 23.83 -37.43 -38.67
N GLU A 329 24.21 -36.18 -38.96
CA GLU A 329 25.60 -35.80 -39.29
C GLU A 329 26.58 -36.18 -38.16
N MET A 330 26.22 -35.93 -36.90
CA MET A 330 27.03 -36.36 -35.76
C MET A 330 27.14 -37.88 -35.66
N GLY A 331 26.04 -38.60 -35.90
CA GLY A 331 26.03 -40.07 -35.97
C GLY A 331 26.99 -40.59 -37.04
N GLU A 332 26.94 -40.03 -38.25
CA GLU A 332 27.83 -40.37 -39.36
C GLU A 332 29.31 -40.09 -39.02
N ALA A 333 29.61 -38.96 -38.37
CA ALA A 333 30.96 -38.64 -37.93
C ALA A 333 31.49 -39.64 -36.89
N MET A 334 30.66 -40.06 -35.93
CA MET A 334 31.04 -41.08 -34.94
C MET A 334 31.30 -42.45 -35.58
N VAL A 335 30.49 -42.82 -36.59
CA VAL A 335 30.72 -44.03 -37.39
C VAL A 335 32.05 -43.94 -38.14
N GLY A 336 32.32 -42.81 -38.80
CA GLY A 336 33.58 -42.59 -39.53
C GLY A 336 34.82 -42.66 -38.63
N MET A 337 34.78 -42.07 -37.43
CA MET A 337 35.88 -42.15 -36.46
C MET A 337 36.13 -43.60 -36.01
N ARG A 338 35.07 -44.35 -35.74
CA ARG A 338 35.17 -45.76 -35.36
C ARG A 338 35.81 -46.59 -36.45
N ASP A 339 35.39 -46.43 -37.70
CA ASP A 339 35.92 -47.19 -38.82
C ASP A 339 37.40 -46.88 -39.08
N ALA A 340 37.81 -45.61 -38.93
CA ALA A 340 39.22 -45.21 -38.99
C ALA A 340 40.07 -45.85 -37.87
N GLU A 341 39.55 -45.94 -36.65
CA GLU A 341 40.24 -46.60 -35.53
C GLU A 341 40.33 -48.12 -35.73
N ILE A 342 39.27 -48.76 -36.23
CA ILE A 342 39.29 -50.19 -36.58
C ILE A 342 40.36 -50.45 -37.65
N ALA A 343 40.43 -49.61 -38.69
CA ALA A 343 41.44 -49.75 -39.72
C ALA A 343 42.88 -49.66 -39.17
N LYS A 344 43.13 -48.76 -38.20
CA LYS A 344 44.43 -48.65 -37.50
C LYS A 344 44.74 -49.89 -36.66
N ARG A 345 43.78 -50.38 -35.87
CA ARG A 345 43.95 -51.60 -35.05
C ARG A 345 44.22 -52.83 -35.91
N GLU A 346 43.47 -52.98 -36.99
CA GLU A 346 43.67 -54.08 -37.94
C GLU A 346 45.01 -53.97 -38.67
N ALA A 347 45.47 -52.75 -38.99
CA ALA A 347 46.79 -52.54 -39.56
C ALA A 347 47.92 -52.92 -38.59
N PHE A 348 47.83 -52.47 -37.34
CA PHE A 348 48.79 -52.83 -36.30
C PHE A 348 48.86 -54.35 -36.06
N LEU A 349 47.70 -55.02 -35.94
CA LEU A 349 47.64 -56.46 -35.74
C LEU A 349 48.22 -57.23 -36.94
N ARG A 350 48.03 -56.72 -38.17
CA ARG A 350 48.60 -57.32 -39.37
C ARG A 350 50.11 -57.20 -39.44
N GLU A 351 50.66 -56.06 -39.05
CA GLU A 351 52.10 -55.76 -39.14
C GLU A 351 52.89 -56.35 -37.96
N HIS A 352 52.38 -56.21 -36.74
CA HIS A 352 53.12 -56.54 -35.51
C HIS A 352 52.49 -57.67 -34.69
N GLY A 353 51.20 -57.96 -34.86
CA GLY A 353 50.47 -58.91 -34.02
C GLY A 353 51.02 -60.34 -34.04
N GLN A 354 51.61 -60.78 -35.17
CA GLN A 354 52.23 -62.10 -35.30
C GLN A 354 53.47 -62.31 -34.41
N HIS A 355 54.09 -61.21 -33.96
CA HIS A 355 55.30 -61.23 -33.15
C HIS A 355 55.02 -61.07 -31.64
N LEU A 356 53.76 -60.84 -31.25
CA LEU A 356 53.36 -60.61 -29.87
C LEU A 356 52.77 -61.90 -29.25
N PRO A 357 53.18 -62.29 -28.03
CA PRO A 357 52.54 -63.37 -27.29
C PRO A 357 51.06 -63.06 -27.01
N ARG A 358 50.19 -64.07 -27.14
CA ARG A 358 48.73 -63.90 -27.00
C ARG A 358 48.29 -63.38 -25.62
N ASP A 359 49.07 -63.68 -24.57
CA ASP A 359 48.72 -63.32 -23.19
C ASP A 359 49.31 -61.98 -22.75
N LEU A 360 50.07 -61.30 -23.63
CA LEU A 360 50.72 -60.02 -23.28
C LEU A 360 49.71 -58.90 -23.06
N ALA A 361 48.68 -58.82 -23.91
CA ALA A 361 47.60 -57.84 -23.83
C ALA A 361 46.33 -58.35 -24.55
N PRO A 362 45.42 -59.06 -23.84
CA PRO A 362 44.23 -59.70 -24.43
C PRO A 362 43.28 -58.75 -25.18
N GLY A 363 43.25 -57.46 -24.80
CA GLY A 363 42.38 -56.45 -25.41
C GLY A 363 42.83 -55.92 -26.78
N LEU A 364 44.01 -56.32 -27.29
CA LEU A 364 44.53 -55.80 -28.57
C LEU A 364 43.68 -56.20 -29.78
N THR A 365 42.88 -57.26 -29.69
CA THR A 365 41.98 -57.74 -30.74
C THR A 365 40.57 -57.16 -30.64
N GLU A 366 40.27 -56.40 -29.58
CA GLU A 366 38.95 -55.80 -29.39
C GLU A 366 38.71 -54.65 -30.36
N LYS A 367 37.50 -54.58 -30.90
CA LYS A 367 37.03 -53.47 -31.74
C LYS A 367 36.27 -52.44 -30.88
N PRO A 368 36.38 -51.13 -31.17
CA PRO A 368 35.56 -50.12 -30.50
C PRO A 368 34.06 -50.40 -30.65
N SER A 369 33.29 -50.11 -29.59
CA SER A 369 31.83 -50.25 -29.58
C SER A 369 31.15 -49.23 -30.49
N HIS A 370 29.91 -49.52 -30.90
CA HIS A 370 29.11 -48.56 -31.67
C HIS A 370 28.57 -47.45 -30.76
N CYS A 371 28.75 -46.19 -31.16
CA CYS A 371 28.07 -45.07 -30.54
C CYS A 371 26.66 -44.94 -31.13
N ILE A 372 25.63 -45.01 -30.29
CA ILE A 372 24.25 -44.77 -30.70
C ILE A 372 23.89 -43.35 -30.28
N VAL A 373 23.79 -42.46 -31.27
CA VAL A 373 23.24 -41.13 -31.06
C VAL A 373 21.75 -41.21 -31.39
N SER A 374 20.89 -41.05 -30.38
CA SER A 374 19.45 -41.06 -30.56
C SER A 374 18.80 -39.97 -29.71
N MET A 375 17.70 -39.44 -30.21
CA MET A 375 16.95 -38.36 -29.58
C MET A 375 15.49 -38.76 -29.47
N ARG A 376 14.87 -38.41 -28.32
CA ARG A 376 13.46 -38.68 -28.09
C ARG A 376 12.61 -37.82 -29.03
N PRO A 377 11.63 -38.40 -29.74
CA PRO A 377 10.74 -37.61 -30.57
C PRO A 377 10.10 -36.47 -29.78
N PHE A 378 10.11 -35.28 -30.35
CA PHE A 378 9.37 -34.11 -29.87
C PHE A 378 8.49 -33.57 -30.99
N ASP A 379 7.50 -32.76 -30.64
CA ASP A 379 6.59 -32.11 -31.60
C ASP A 379 5.81 -33.09 -32.50
N THR A 380 5.57 -34.31 -32.00
CA THR A 380 4.88 -35.39 -32.73
C THR A 380 3.43 -35.07 -33.08
N ASN A 381 2.81 -34.14 -32.34
CA ASN A 381 1.41 -33.74 -32.51
C ASN A 381 1.25 -32.49 -33.39
N LEU A 382 2.34 -31.96 -33.97
CA LEU A 382 2.25 -30.80 -34.86
C LEU A 382 1.67 -31.20 -36.22
N PRO A 383 0.63 -30.49 -36.72
CA PRO A 383 0.07 -30.72 -38.04
C PRO A 383 1.11 -30.59 -39.15
N ALA A 384 0.93 -31.31 -40.27
CA ALA A 384 1.83 -31.29 -41.42
C ALA A 384 1.65 -30.00 -42.26
N ILE A 385 1.99 -28.87 -41.66
CA ILE A 385 2.00 -27.55 -42.31
C ILE A 385 3.46 -27.23 -42.61
N GLU A 386 3.80 -27.26 -43.89
CA GLU A 386 5.16 -26.97 -44.34
C GLU A 386 5.18 -25.65 -45.11
N GLU A 387 6.36 -25.07 -45.30
CA GLU A 387 6.52 -23.97 -46.25
C GLU A 387 6.27 -24.47 -47.67
N ASP A 388 5.57 -23.67 -48.48
CA ASP A 388 5.62 -23.82 -49.93
C ASP A 388 7.09 -23.74 -50.33
N ALA A 389 7.57 -24.74 -51.09
CA ALA A 389 8.97 -24.96 -51.44
C ALA A 389 9.82 -23.67 -51.48
N ILE A 390 10.50 -23.37 -50.37
CA ILE A 390 11.57 -22.38 -50.34
C ILE A 390 12.86 -23.17 -50.55
N ASP A 391 13.63 -22.74 -51.55
CA ASP A 391 15.01 -23.18 -51.81
C ASP A 391 15.78 -23.39 -50.50
N ASP A 392 16.69 -24.37 -50.51
CA ASP A 392 17.57 -24.75 -49.41
C ASP A 392 17.81 -23.62 -48.40
N PRO A 393 17.58 -23.84 -47.09
CA PRO A 393 17.67 -22.81 -46.08
C PRO A 393 18.99 -22.03 -46.26
N PRO A 394 18.98 -20.68 -46.34
CA PRO A 394 20.19 -19.93 -46.54
C PRO A 394 21.11 -20.27 -45.38
N ASN A 395 22.19 -20.97 -45.72
CA ASN A 395 23.18 -21.52 -44.82
C ASN A 395 23.44 -20.48 -43.72
N GLU A 396 23.25 -20.80 -42.44
CA GLU A 396 23.45 -19.83 -41.34
C GLU A 396 24.85 -19.18 -41.44
N LEU A 397 25.80 -19.88 -42.06
CA LEU A 397 27.12 -19.38 -42.44
C LEU A 397 27.08 -18.22 -43.45
N GLN A 398 26.17 -18.22 -44.43
CA GLN A 398 25.96 -17.13 -45.39
C GLN A 398 25.28 -15.93 -44.74
N VAL A 399 24.26 -16.15 -43.90
CA VAL A 399 23.62 -15.06 -43.13
C VAL A 399 24.62 -14.41 -42.17
N LEU A 400 25.45 -15.23 -41.50
CA LEU A 400 26.50 -14.75 -40.61
C LEU A 400 27.61 -14.03 -41.40
N LYS A 401 28.02 -14.54 -42.57
CA LYS A 401 28.97 -13.86 -43.47
C LYS A 401 28.44 -12.52 -43.96
N GLN A 402 27.17 -12.43 -44.34
CA GLN A 402 26.54 -11.18 -44.75
C GLN A 402 26.50 -10.16 -43.61
N ARG A 403 26.24 -10.62 -42.38
CA ARG A 403 26.21 -9.78 -41.19
C ARG A 403 27.61 -9.32 -40.77
N CYS A 404 28.63 -10.18 -40.88
CA CYS A 404 30.03 -9.80 -40.69
C CYS A 404 30.49 -8.77 -41.73
N GLN A 405 30.16 -8.96 -43.02
CA GLN A 405 30.48 -7.99 -44.06
C GLN A 405 29.76 -6.64 -43.88
N ALA A 406 28.54 -6.64 -43.33
CA ALA A 406 27.83 -5.41 -43.01
C ALA A 406 28.50 -4.64 -41.86
N LEU A 407 28.95 -5.36 -40.82
CA LEU A 407 29.72 -4.79 -39.70
C LEU A 407 31.08 -4.26 -40.15
N GLU A 408 31.79 -4.98 -41.01
CA GLU A 408 33.07 -4.54 -41.59
C GLU A 408 32.92 -3.21 -42.34
N ARG A 409 31.88 -3.06 -43.18
CA ARG A 409 31.60 -1.80 -43.88
C ARG A 409 31.26 -0.65 -42.93
N GLN A 410 30.54 -0.92 -41.83
CA GLN A 410 30.24 0.11 -40.83
C GLN A 410 31.51 0.58 -40.10
N VAL A 411 32.41 -0.35 -39.77
CA VAL A 411 33.70 -0.02 -39.16
C VAL A 411 34.56 0.80 -40.12
N GLU A 412 34.62 0.44 -41.41
CA GLU A 412 35.32 1.23 -42.42
C GLU A 412 34.75 2.65 -42.55
N THR A 413 33.42 2.79 -42.53
CA THR A 413 32.75 4.10 -42.61
C THR A 413 33.11 4.97 -41.40
N LEU A 414 33.05 4.41 -40.19
CA LEU A 414 33.40 5.11 -38.96
C LEU A 414 34.88 5.48 -38.89
N GLN A 415 35.76 4.64 -39.46
CA GLN A 415 37.18 4.93 -39.54
C GLN A 415 37.48 6.11 -40.47
N VAL A 416 36.79 6.18 -41.62
CA VAL A 416 36.88 7.32 -42.54
C VAL A 416 36.36 8.60 -41.89
N GLU A 417 35.23 8.56 -41.19
CA GLU A 417 34.70 9.73 -40.46
C GLU A 417 35.67 10.22 -39.38
N LEU A 418 36.34 9.30 -38.67
CA LEU A 418 37.33 9.64 -37.66
C LEU A 418 38.58 10.28 -38.28
N ASP A 419 39.05 9.78 -39.43
CA ASP A 419 40.19 10.34 -40.15
C ASP A 419 39.86 11.71 -40.78
N GLU A 420 38.62 11.92 -41.21
CA GLU A 420 38.12 13.23 -41.66
C GLU A 420 38.05 14.23 -40.50
N GLN A 421 37.62 13.80 -39.31
CA GLN A 421 37.65 14.64 -38.10
C GLN A 421 39.08 15.00 -37.66
N HIS A 422 40.02 14.05 -37.74
CA HIS A 422 41.43 14.31 -37.47
C HIS A 422 42.06 15.27 -38.49
N LYS A 423 41.67 15.19 -39.78
CA LYS A 423 42.09 16.16 -40.81
C LYS A 423 41.47 17.54 -40.62
N ALA A 424 40.22 17.60 -40.15
CA ALA A 424 39.56 18.88 -39.83
C ALA A 424 40.20 19.56 -38.61
N SER A 425 40.67 18.78 -37.63
CA SER A 425 41.32 19.30 -36.41
C SER A 425 42.75 19.81 -36.64
N CYS A 426 43.43 19.44 -37.73
CA CYS A 426 44.81 19.84 -38.01
C CYS A 426 44.94 21.00 -39.01
N HIS A 427 43.83 21.65 -39.39
CA HIS A 427 43.83 22.74 -40.38
C HIS A 427 43.50 24.14 -39.80
N CYS A 428 43.51 24.30 -38.48
CA CYS A 428 43.39 25.60 -37.84
C CYS A 428 44.39 25.74 -36.69
N ASP A 429 45.61 26.18 -37.00
CA ASP A 429 46.42 27.04 -36.12
C ASP A 429 47.74 27.39 -36.81
N ASP A 430 47.65 28.33 -37.75
CA ASP A 430 48.80 29.14 -38.18
C ASP A 430 48.33 30.60 -38.25
N SER A 431 48.30 31.27 -37.10
CA SER A 431 48.40 32.74 -37.01
C SER A 431 48.64 33.24 -35.58
N TYR A 432 49.88 33.68 -35.38
CA TYR A 432 50.28 34.85 -34.58
C TYR A 432 50.03 34.88 -33.07
N SER A 433 51.11 34.53 -32.36
CA SER A 433 51.87 35.42 -31.46
C SER A 433 51.24 36.10 -30.24
N ASN A 434 52.00 35.95 -29.16
CA ASN A 434 52.17 36.79 -27.96
C ASN A 434 51.15 36.57 -26.84
N SER A 435 51.53 36.31 -25.59
CA SER A 435 52.83 36.39 -24.93
C SER A 435 52.70 35.76 -23.54
N SER A 436 53.76 35.05 -23.12
CA SER A 436 54.44 35.28 -21.83
C SER A 436 53.62 35.08 -20.54
N SER A 437 54.01 34.29 -19.55
CA SER A 437 55.37 33.90 -19.15
C SER A 437 55.29 33.24 -17.77
N LEU A 438 56.32 32.45 -17.47
CA LEU A 438 56.92 32.19 -16.14
C LEU A 438 56.18 31.17 -15.26
N SER A 439 56.65 29.91 -15.21
CA SER A 439 57.84 29.41 -14.47
C SER A 439 57.35 28.68 -13.22
N ALA A 440 57.94 27.63 -12.66
CA ALA A 440 59.21 26.90 -12.78
C ALA A 440 59.03 25.74 -11.77
N SER A 441 59.30 24.47 -12.11
CA SER A 441 60.58 23.77 -11.96
C SER A 441 60.56 22.76 -10.81
N VAL A 442 61.49 21.79 -10.95
CA VAL A 442 62.03 20.83 -9.95
C VAL A 442 61.23 19.51 -9.89
N GLU A 443 61.64 18.50 -10.68
CA GLU A 443 62.70 17.49 -10.38
C GLU A 443 62.37 16.62 -9.16
N THR A 444 62.62 15.32 -9.06
CA THR A 444 63.05 14.18 -9.88
C THR A 444 62.86 12.95 -8.96
N ALA A 445 62.47 11.78 -9.48
CA ALA A 445 63.02 10.47 -9.05
C ALA A 445 62.31 9.28 -9.73
N ALA A 446 63.11 8.55 -10.51
CA ALA A 446 63.22 7.08 -10.60
C ALA A 446 62.03 6.22 -11.12
N ALA A 447 62.16 5.91 -12.41
CA ALA A 447 61.98 4.62 -13.09
C ALA A 447 61.51 3.38 -12.28
N ALA A 448 60.38 2.79 -12.71
CA ALA A 448 60.26 1.37 -13.08
C ALA A 448 58.84 1.05 -13.62
N ALA A 449 58.80 0.18 -14.64
CA ALA A 449 57.68 -0.66 -15.08
C ALA A 449 56.49 -0.02 -15.85
N HIS A 450 56.52 -0.28 -17.17
CA HIS A 450 55.40 -0.55 -18.09
C HIS A 450 54.03 0.05 -17.78
N GLY A 451 53.82 1.28 -18.29
CA GLY A 451 52.51 1.92 -18.37
C GLY A 451 51.67 1.39 -19.53
N GLY A 452 50.44 0.98 -19.23
CA GLY A 452 49.34 1.05 -20.17
C GLY A 452 48.83 2.49 -20.27
N PRO A 453 48.45 3.00 -21.47
CA PRO A 453 47.83 4.31 -21.56
C PRO A 453 46.37 4.23 -21.11
N LYS A 454 46.10 4.99 -20.05
CA LYS A 454 44.76 5.32 -19.55
C LYS A 454 44.07 6.23 -20.56
N PHE A 455 42.86 5.85 -20.96
CA PHE A 455 41.92 6.68 -21.73
C PHE A 455 41.31 7.78 -20.85
N PRO A 456 41.42 9.08 -21.21
CA PRO A 456 40.67 10.15 -20.57
C PRO A 456 39.51 10.57 -21.48
N LEU A 457 38.47 9.74 -21.57
CA LEU A 457 37.19 10.14 -22.18
C LEU A 457 35.94 9.68 -21.39
N VAL A 458 36.11 8.80 -20.40
CA VAL A 458 34.99 8.28 -19.59
C VAL A 458 34.66 9.19 -18.39
N LEU A 459 35.57 10.06 -17.96
CA LEU A 459 35.29 11.00 -16.85
C LEU A 459 34.62 12.32 -17.28
N ALA A 460 34.65 12.68 -18.57
CA ALA A 460 34.09 13.93 -19.06
C ALA A 460 32.60 13.82 -19.43
N LEU A 461 32.10 12.62 -19.75
CA LEU A 461 30.66 12.38 -19.96
C LEU A 461 29.87 12.26 -18.65
N ALA A 462 30.53 11.95 -17.53
CA ALA A 462 29.90 11.91 -16.21
C ALA A 462 29.66 13.31 -15.62
N ALA A 463 30.36 14.34 -16.11
CA ALA A 463 30.27 15.71 -15.60
C ALA A 463 29.16 16.55 -16.29
N THR A 464 28.57 16.08 -17.39
CA THR A 464 27.52 16.79 -18.14
C THR A 464 26.11 16.25 -17.91
N ALA A 465 25.96 15.19 -17.11
CA ALA A 465 24.66 14.69 -16.64
C ALA A 465 24.23 15.27 -15.27
N GLY A 466 25.06 16.11 -14.63
CA GLY A 466 24.81 16.62 -13.28
C GLY A 466 24.18 18.02 -13.19
N THR A 467 23.98 18.73 -14.30
CA THR A 467 23.69 20.17 -14.32
C THR A 467 22.27 20.53 -14.76
N LEU A 468 21.26 19.71 -14.41
CA LEU A 468 19.85 20.06 -14.52
C LEU A 468 19.05 19.74 -13.26
N ASN A 469 19.57 20.09 -12.08
CA ASN A 469 18.76 19.99 -10.85
C ASN A 469 19.14 21.02 -9.79
N HIS A 470 19.23 22.31 -10.16
CA HIS A 470 19.43 23.39 -9.19
C HIS A 470 18.35 24.46 -9.37
N SER A 471 17.12 24.09 -9.03
CA SER A 471 16.02 25.02 -8.74
C SER A 471 15.25 24.48 -7.55
N SER A 472 15.89 24.46 -6.38
CA SER A 472 15.19 24.34 -5.11
C SER A 472 16.05 25.03 -4.06
N GLU A 473 15.63 26.23 -3.69
CA GLU A 473 16.13 26.93 -2.52
C GLU A 473 15.93 26.05 -1.29
N ILE A 474 17.03 25.73 -0.63
CA ILE A 474 17.06 25.01 0.63
C ILE A 474 16.64 26.00 1.73
N LEU A 475 15.37 25.94 2.11
CA LEU A 475 14.94 26.32 3.45
C LEU A 475 15.68 25.39 4.43
N LYS A 476 16.55 25.96 5.27
CA LYS A 476 17.20 25.22 6.35
C LYS A 476 16.12 24.68 7.29
N GLU A 477 15.85 23.39 7.16
CA GLU A 477 15.04 22.59 8.06
C GLU A 477 15.66 22.73 9.47
N THR A 478 14.97 23.47 10.35
CA THR A 478 15.41 23.61 11.74
C THR A 478 15.41 22.23 12.41
N ASP A 479 16.37 21.94 13.29
CA ASP A 479 16.49 20.64 13.97
C ASP A 479 15.19 20.19 14.66
N ALA A 480 14.31 21.13 15.03
CA ALA A 480 12.98 20.87 15.55
C ALA A 480 12.05 20.16 14.55
N VAL A 481 12.13 20.49 13.25
CA VAL A 481 11.33 19.87 12.18
C VAL A 481 11.79 18.44 11.93
N ARG A 482 13.11 18.20 11.96
CA ARG A 482 13.67 16.86 11.84
C ARG A 482 13.23 15.96 13.01
N LEU A 483 13.29 16.46 14.24
CA LEU A 483 12.85 15.72 15.42
C LEU A 483 11.33 15.46 15.42
N LEU A 484 10.53 16.41 14.94
CA LEU A 484 9.08 16.22 14.77
C LEU A 484 8.78 15.16 13.70
N LYS A 485 9.54 15.14 12.61
CA LYS A 485 9.40 14.18 11.53
C LYS A 485 9.78 12.77 11.98
N ASP A 486 10.88 12.63 12.72
CA ASP A 486 11.30 11.35 13.31
C ASP A 486 10.26 10.84 14.32
N ALA A 487 9.70 11.73 15.15
CA ALA A 487 8.62 11.38 16.09
C ALA A 487 7.31 11.01 15.37
N MET A 488 6.99 11.64 14.24
CA MET A 488 5.84 11.27 13.41
C MET A 488 6.02 9.87 12.80
N TYR A 489 7.20 9.56 12.24
CA TYR A 489 7.49 8.23 11.71
C TYR A 489 7.42 7.15 12.78
N GLU A 490 7.90 7.41 13.99
CA GLU A 490 7.79 6.46 15.11
C GLU A 490 6.34 6.22 15.53
N LYS A 491 5.48 7.26 15.45
CA LYS A 491 4.05 7.15 15.75
C LYS A 491 3.28 6.43 14.63
N GLU A 492 3.59 6.69 13.36
CA GLU A 492 3.03 5.95 12.23
C GLU A 492 3.40 4.47 12.27
N ALA A 493 4.64 4.13 12.61
CA ALA A 493 5.06 2.73 12.79
C ALA A 493 4.28 2.02 13.92
N LYS A 494 4.01 2.73 15.03
CA LYS A 494 3.19 2.19 16.14
C LYS A 494 1.72 2.04 15.76
N ILE A 495 1.18 2.95 14.95
CA ILE A 495 -0.19 2.84 14.42
C ILE A 495 -0.29 1.64 13.49
N GLY A 496 0.67 1.45 12.58
CA GLY A 496 0.72 0.27 11.71
C GLY A 496 0.75 -1.04 12.49
N HIS A 497 1.56 -1.14 13.56
CA HIS A 497 1.56 -2.32 14.43
C HIS A 497 0.25 -2.55 15.18
N LEU A 498 -0.44 -1.49 15.60
CA LEU A 498 -1.74 -1.61 16.26
C LEU A 498 -2.85 -2.01 15.29
N GLU A 499 -2.82 -1.50 14.05
CA GLU A 499 -3.73 -1.90 12.98
C GLU A 499 -3.52 -3.36 12.57
N GLU A 500 -2.26 -3.80 12.48
CA GLU A 500 -1.91 -5.19 12.21
C GLU A 500 -2.36 -6.12 13.34
N ALA A 501 -2.14 -5.74 14.60
CA ALA A 501 -2.64 -6.47 15.77
C ALA A 501 -4.17 -6.51 15.84
N GLN A 502 -4.85 -5.42 15.49
CA GLN A 502 -6.31 -5.37 15.42
C GLN A 502 -6.85 -6.26 14.29
N SER A 503 -6.17 -6.32 13.14
CA SER A 503 -6.53 -7.23 12.04
C SER A 503 -6.37 -8.70 12.45
N GLY A 504 -5.26 -9.04 13.11
CA GLY A 504 -5.03 -10.38 13.63
C GLY A 504 -6.05 -10.77 14.69
N LEU A 505 -6.43 -9.85 15.58
CA LEU A 505 -7.50 -10.09 16.55
C LEU A 505 -8.86 -10.31 15.86
N GLN A 506 -9.19 -9.54 14.82
CA GLN A 506 -10.43 -9.74 14.06
C GLN A 506 -10.44 -11.09 13.32
N ASP A 507 -9.31 -11.51 12.78
CA ASP A 507 -9.19 -12.79 12.09
C ASP A 507 -9.24 -13.97 13.06
N THR A 508 -8.63 -13.86 14.25
CA THR A 508 -8.80 -14.86 15.32
C THR A 508 -10.25 -14.94 15.80
N VAL A 509 -10.96 -13.82 15.96
CA VAL A 509 -12.38 -13.82 16.32
C VAL A 509 -13.23 -14.47 15.23
N ARG A 510 -12.97 -14.19 13.95
CA ARG A 510 -13.67 -14.84 12.83
C ARG A 510 -13.38 -16.35 12.77
N SER A 511 -12.13 -16.74 13.00
CA SER A 511 -11.72 -18.15 13.06
C SER A 511 -12.42 -18.88 14.22
N LEU A 512 -12.47 -18.26 15.41
CA LEU A 512 -13.20 -18.81 16.56
C LEU A 512 -14.71 -18.89 16.31
N GLN A 513 -15.31 -17.88 15.68
CA GLN A 513 -16.74 -17.90 15.30
C GLN A 513 -17.04 -19.00 14.29
N PHE A 514 -16.17 -19.22 13.31
CA PHE A 514 -16.31 -20.29 12.32
C PHE A 514 -16.12 -21.67 12.95
N SER A 515 -15.09 -21.84 13.78
CA SER A 515 -14.83 -23.08 14.54
C SER A 515 -16.00 -23.43 15.46
N MET A 516 -16.52 -22.45 16.21
CA MET A 516 -17.73 -22.62 17.01
C MET A 516 -18.96 -22.97 16.14
N GLY A 517 -19.12 -22.36 14.98
CA GLY A 517 -20.19 -22.69 14.04
C GLY A 517 -20.10 -24.13 13.52
N MET A 518 -18.89 -24.61 13.24
CA MET A 518 -18.62 -25.97 12.79
C MET A 518 -18.85 -27.00 13.92
N GLN A 519 -18.40 -26.68 15.14
CA GLN A 519 -18.69 -27.45 16.36
C GLN A 519 -20.19 -27.52 16.66
N ARG A 520 -20.93 -26.41 16.51
CA ARG A 520 -22.40 -26.38 16.64
C ARG A 520 -23.08 -27.28 15.61
N ASN A 521 -22.61 -27.24 14.36
CA ASN A 521 -23.19 -28.06 13.29
C ASN A 521 -22.87 -29.56 13.47
N TRP A 522 -21.70 -29.88 14.02
CA TRP A 522 -21.35 -31.23 14.45
C TRP A 522 -22.20 -31.69 15.64
N LEU A 523 -22.37 -30.85 16.67
CA LEU A 523 -23.26 -31.12 17.81
C LEU A 523 -24.71 -31.36 17.37
N LYS A 524 -25.23 -30.57 16.42
CA LYS A 524 -26.57 -30.80 15.81
C LYS A 524 -26.68 -32.18 15.17
N LYS A 525 -25.63 -32.64 14.46
CA LYS A 525 -25.60 -34.02 13.91
C LYS A 525 -25.58 -35.06 15.02
N VAL A 526 -24.78 -34.87 16.07
CA VAL A 526 -24.71 -35.81 17.21
C VAL A 526 -26.04 -35.89 17.95
N VAL A 527 -26.69 -34.75 18.22
CA VAL A 527 -28.05 -34.67 18.80
C VAL A 527 -29.06 -35.43 17.94
N SER A 528 -29.02 -35.24 16.61
CA SER A 528 -29.90 -35.95 15.68
C SER A 528 -29.68 -37.47 15.67
N VAL A 529 -28.43 -37.93 15.83
CA VAL A 529 -28.07 -39.36 15.87
C VAL A 529 -28.43 -39.99 17.22
N LEU A 530 -28.36 -39.22 18.31
CA LEU A 530 -28.65 -39.68 19.67
C LEU A 530 -30.12 -39.55 20.07
N GLN A 531 -30.98 -38.99 19.20
CA GLN A 531 -32.41 -38.73 19.43
C GLN A 531 -32.62 -38.05 20.80
N LEU A 532 -31.93 -36.94 21.02
CA LEU A 532 -32.18 -36.05 22.16
C LEU A 532 -33.27 -35.05 21.75
N ASP A 533 -34.22 -34.74 22.65
CA ASP A 533 -35.39 -33.91 22.34
C ASP A 533 -34.98 -32.56 21.69
N ASP A 534 -35.74 -32.13 20.67
CA ASP A 534 -35.39 -31.08 19.70
C ASP A 534 -35.34 -29.63 20.26
N ASP A 535 -35.46 -29.41 21.57
CA ASP A 535 -35.72 -28.09 22.18
C ASP A 535 -34.49 -27.44 22.87
N VAL A 536 -33.27 -27.88 22.53
CA VAL A 536 -32.04 -27.33 23.14
C VAL A 536 -31.50 -26.14 22.33
N ASP A 537 -31.42 -24.97 22.95
CA ASP A 537 -30.85 -23.76 22.37
C ASP A 537 -29.31 -23.85 22.25
N LEU A 538 -28.83 -24.29 21.09
CA LEU A 538 -27.39 -24.41 20.80
C LEU A 538 -26.70 -23.07 20.51
N ASP A 539 -27.45 -21.96 20.48
CA ASP A 539 -26.91 -20.63 20.20
C ASP A 539 -26.48 -19.89 21.48
N SER A 540 -26.94 -20.32 22.66
CA SER A 540 -26.47 -19.84 23.97
C SER A 540 -25.40 -20.76 24.59
N ALA A 541 -24.51 -20.18 25.42
CA ALA A 541 -23.47 -20.94 26.12
C ALA A 541 -24.06 -21.91 27.16
N GLU A 542 -25.20 -21.54 27.76
CA GLU A 542 -25.92 -22.36 28.74
C GLU A 542 -26.56 -23.59 28.06
N GLY A 543 -27.23 -23.42 26.91
CA GLY A 543 -27.82 -24.57 26.20
C GLY A 543 -26.79 -25.51 25.56
N LEU A 544 -25.63 -25.00 25.14
CA LEU A 544 -24.52 -25.85 24.66
C LEU A 544 -23.91 -26.70 25.79
N HIS A 545 -23.84 -26.15 27.00
CA HIS A 545 -23.38 -26.87 28.19
C HIS A 545 -24.37 -27.98 28.59
N GLU A 546 -25.68 -27.69 28.63
CA GLU A 546 -26.71 -28.71 28.91
C GLU A 546 -26.72 -29.85 27.88
N CYS A 547 -26.54 -29.51 26.60
CA CYS A 547 -26.44 -30.50 25.52
C CYS A 547 -25.23 -31.43 25.71
N LEU A 548 -24.07 -30.89 26.07
CA LEU A 548 -22.85 -31.68 26.31
C LEU A 548 -23.01 -32.62 27.51
N MET A 549 -23.65 -32.15 28.59
CA MET A 549 -23.95 -32.99 29.77
C MET A 549 -24.88 -34.16 29.41
N HIS A 550 -25.90 -33.92 28.58
CA HIS A 550 -26.80 -35.00 28.11
C HIS A 550 -26.11 -36.00 27.18
N ILE A 551 -25.19 -35.53 26.34
CA ILE A 551 -24.36 -36.40 25.51
C ILE A 551 -23.44 -37.25 26.39
N GLU A 552 -22.82 -36.68 27.42
CA GLU A 552 -21.94 -37.37 28.36
C GLU A 552 -22.69 -38.42 29.18
N ASP A 553 -23.91 -38.14 29.64
CA ASP A 553 -24.77 -39.11 30.33
C ASP A 553 -25.16 -40.28 29.41
N LYS A 554 -25.58 -40.01 28.17
CA LYS A 554 -25.93 -41.07 27.19
C LYS A 554 -24.71 -41.86 26.72
N TRP A 555 -23.54 -41.21 26.61
CA TRP A 555 -22.28 -41.87 26.26
C TRP A 555 -21.82 -42.79 27.39
N SER A 556 -21.86 -42.31 28.64
CA SER A 556 -21.54 -43.08 29.84
C SER A 556 -22.46 -44.28 30.04
N ALA A 557 -23.73 -44.16 29.65
CA ALA A 557 -24.66 -45.29 29.62
C ALA A 557 -24.26 -46.36 28.56
N ARG A 558 -23.73 -45.95 27.40
CA ARG A 558 -23.31 -46.85 26.30
C ARG A 558 -21.94 -47.49 26.50
N THR A 559 -21.01 -46.84 27.19
CA THR A 559 -19.65 -47.35 27.44
C THR A 559 -19.54 -48.32 28.62
N SER A 560 -20.64 -48.58 29.35
CA SER A 560 -20.69 -49.54 30.47
C SER A 560 -20.70 -51.03 30.06
N SER A 561 -20.40 -51.37 28.80
CA SER A 561 -20.24 -52.75 28.32
C SER A 561 -18.76 -53.02 27.96
N PRO A 562 -18.12 -54.11 28.46
CA PRO A 562 -16.67 -54.19 28.49
C PRO A 562 -16.10 -54.65 27.15
N VAL A 563 -15.20 -53.84 26.56
CA VAL A 563 -14.27 -54.30 25.52
C VAL A 563 -12.85 -53.90 25.92
N VAL A 564 -11.98 -54.90 25.90
CA VAL A 564 -10.57 -54.93 26.31
C VAL A 564 -9.72 -54.05 25.39
N ALA A 565 -8.95 -53.13 25.96
CA ALA A 565 -7.89 -52.39 25.26
C ALA A 565 -6.54 -53.12 25.38
N PRO A 566 -5.72 -53.20 24.32
CA PRO A 566 -4.37 -53.73 24.42
C PRO A 566 -3.45 -52.68 25.04
N THR A 567 -2.65 -53.16 25.98
CA THR A 567 -1.61 -52.49 26.76
C THR A 567 -0.48 -51.96 25.89
N SER A 568 -0.11 -50.68 26.05
CA SER A 568 1.18 -50.12 25.61
C SER A 568 2.15 -50.05 26.80
N SER A 569 3.35 -50.58 26.61
CA SER A 569 4.48 -50.56 27.55
C SER A 569 5.03 -49.14 27.77
N PRO A 570 5.61 -48.85 28.94
CA PRO A 570 6.29 -47.59 29.22
C PRO A 570 7.80 -47.75 29.01
N ASP A 571 8.35 -47.20 27.93
CA ASP A 571 9.78 -46.89 27.83
C ASP A 571 9.96 -45.72 26.85
N ASP A 572 10.75 -44.73 27.30
CA ASP A 572 11.32 -43.54 26.64
C ASP A 572 10.88 -43.20 25.21
N ASP A 573 10.37 -41.98 25.01
CA ASP A 573 10.71 -41.19 23.81
C ASP A 573 10.33 -39.71 24.03
N GLU A 574 11.35 -38.85 24.21
CA GLU A 574 11.17 -37.44 23.87
C GLU A 574 10.71 -37.33 22.41
N PRO A 575 9.79 -36.41 22.08
CA PRO A 575 9.27 -36.29 20.73
C PRO A 575 10.39 -35.91 19.76
N SER A 576 10.94 -36.91 19.06
CA SER A 576 11.98 -36.74 18.04
C SER A 576 11.65 -35.56 17.12
N SER A 577 12.56 -34.60 17.03
CA SER A 577 12.49 -33.47 16.08
C SER A 577 12.96 -33.84 14.67
N LYS A 578 13.21 -35.13 14.40
CA LYS A 578 13.65 -35.63 13.09
C LYS A 578 12.45 -36.09 12.27
N ILE A 579 12.49 -35.79 10.98
CA ILE A 579 11.44 -36.17 10.02
C ILE A 579 11.46 -37.68 9.81
N ALA A 580 10.31 -38.32 9.95
CA ALA A 580 10.05 -39.70 9.59
C ALA A 580 9.84 -39.83 8.08
N PHE A 581 10.51 -40.81 7.46
CA PHE A 581 10.45 -41.03 6.01
C PHE A 581 10.50 -42.51 5.59
N ARG A 582 10.77 -43.45 6.52
CA ARG A 582 10.81 -44.91 6.22
C ARG A 582 9.56 -45.64 6.70
N SER A 583 9.01 -45.18 7.81
CA SER A 583 7.76 -45.60 8.42
C SER A 583 7.10 -44.36 8.99
N PHE A 584 5.79 -44.43 9.19
CA PHE A 584 5.03 -43.35 9.82
C PHE A 584 4.12 -43.97 10.87
N SER A 585 4.27 -43.50 12.10
CA SER A 585 3.52 -43.90 13.28
C SER A 585 2.89 -42.68 13.95
N TYR A 586 2.07 -42.91 14.97
CA TYR A 586 1.51 -41.84 15.78
C TYR A 586 2.61 -40.97 16.41
N SER A 587 2.41 -39.65 16.41
CA SER A 587 3.32 -38.59 16.88
C SER A 587 4.59 -38.32 16.05
N ASP A 588 4.85 -39.11 15.01
CA ASP A 588 5.99 -38.91 14.11
C ASP A 588 5.88 -37.56 13.38
N LEU A 589 7.02 -36.88 13.25
CA LEU A 589 7.14 -35.67 12.46
C LEU A 589 7.25 -36.03 10.97
N ALA A 590 6.31 -35.57 10.13
CA ALA A 590 6.29 -35.89 8.71
C ALA A 590 6.31 -34.65 7.83
N LEU A 591 7.04 -34.72 6.72
CA LEU A 591 7.10 -33.69 5.68
C LEU A 591 6.21 -34.10 4.51
N PHE A 592 5.37 -33.18 4.03
CA PHE A 592 4.47 -33.39 2.91
C PHE A 592 4.74 -32.37 1.81
N LEU A 593 4.75 -32.86 0.56
CA LEU A 593 5.05 -32.06 -0.63
C LEU A 593 3.87 -32.16 -1.61
N PRO A 594 3.54 -31.07 -2.32
CA PRO A 594 2.47 -31.09 -3.32
C PRO A 594 2.87 -31.98 -4.50
N THR A 595 1.93 -32.80 -4.98
CA THR A 595 2.14 -33.60 -6.20
C THR A 595 1.84 -32.76 -7.44
N PHE A 596 2.72 -32.78 -8.44
CA PHE A 596 2.53 -32.06 -9.70
C PHE A 596 1.45 -32.74 -10.58
N ALA A 597 0.16 -32.41 -10.38
CA ALA A 597 -0.88 -32.30 -11.42
C ALA A 597 -2.30 -32.09 -10.82
N PRO A 598 -3.25 -31.43 -11.55
CA PRO A 598 -3.15 -30.85 -12.88
C PRO A 598 -3.40 -29.33 -13.00
N THR A 599 -3.09 -28.85 -14.20
CA THR A 599 -3.39 -27.63 -14.98
C THR A 599 -4.77 -26.97 -14.82
N ASP A 600 -5.56 -27.33 -13.82
CA ASP A 600 -6.91 -26.82 -13.57
C ASP A 600 -6.93 -26.06 -12.24
N ALA A 601 -7.26 -24.78 -12.28
CA ALA A 601 -7.27 -23.91 -11.09
C ALA A 601 -8.32 -24.36 -10.05
N ALA A 602 -9.27 -25.22 -10.44
CA ALA A 602 -10.34 -25.75 -9.60
C ALA A 602 -10.07 -27.14 -9.00
N ALA A 603 -8.96 -27.81 -9.33
CA ALA A 603 -8.65 -29.15 -8.81
C ALA A 603 -8.12 -29.10 -7.37
N ALA A 604 -8.57 -30.04 -6.52
CA ALA A 604 -8.08 -30.18 -5.14
C ALA A 604 -6.56 -30.45 -5.12
N LYS A 605 -5.82 -29.71 -4.30
CA LYS A 605 -4.36 -29.90 -4.18
C LYS A 605 -4.05 -31.12 -3.33
N ILE A 606 -3.30 -32.06 -3.89
CA ILE A 606 -2.90 -33.29 -3.23
C ILE A 606 -1.48 -33.13 -2.67
N TYR A 607 -1.30 -33.50 -1.40
CA TYR A 607 0.01 -33.53 -0.73
C TYR A 607 0.39 -34.98 -0.40
N LEU A 608 1.63 -35.35 -0.73
CA LEU A 608 2.20 -36.67 -0.49
C LEU A 608 3.32 -36.57 0.53
N ALA A 609 3.37 -37.51 1.49
CA ALA A 609 4.43 -37.59 2.47
C ALA A 609 5.78 -37.91 1.79
N PHE A 610 6.85 -37.22 2.19
CA PHE A 610 8.20 -37.52 1.76
C PHE A 610 8.63 -38.88 2.32
N HIS A 611 8.86 -39.85 1.44
CA HIS A 611 9.05 -41.24 1.85
C HIS A 611 10.20 -41.93 1.10
N LEU A 612 10.75 -42.97 1.72
CA LEU A 612 11.69 -43.91 1.13
C LEU A 612 11.16 -45.33 1.33
N GLY A 613 10.63 -45.94 0.26
CA GLY A 613 10.15 -47.33 0.29
C GLY A 613 8.73 -47.53 0.85
N CYS A 614 7.98 -46.46 1.16
CA CYS A 614 6.61 -46.55 1.67
C CYS A 614 5.63 -45.56 0.99
N PRO A 615 5.27 -45.81 -0.28
CA PRO A 615 4.44 -44.91 -1.08
C PRO A 615 2.97 -44.85 -0.64
N ASN A 616 2.18 -44.00 -1.31
CA ASN A 616 0.72 -43.87 -1.15
C ASN A 616 0.28 -43.32 0.22
N ARG A 617 1.00 -42.34 0.76
CA ARG A 617 0.72 -41.69 2.05
C ARG A 617 0.35 -40.25 1.82
N PHE A 618 -0.94 -39.96 1.81
CA PHE A 618 -1.52 -38.68 1.45
C PHE A 618 -1.89 -37.87 2.68
N LEU A 619 -1.84 -36.56 2.59
CA LEU A 619 -2.34 -35.67 3.64
C LEU A 619 -3.87 -35.58 3.56
N SER A 620 -4.54 -35.53 4.72
CA SER A 620 -5.99 -35.34 4.78
C SER A 620 -6.43 -33.94 4.33
N ASP A 621 -7.62 -33.84 3.74
CA ASP A 621 -8.22 -32.56 3.32
C ASP A 621 -8.44 -31.62 4.51
N GLU A 622 -8.68 -32.17 5.70
CA GLU A 622 -8.82 -31.42 6.96
C GLU A 622 -7.51 -30.70 7.31
N SER A 623 -6.38 -31.40 7.26
CA SER A 623 -5.06 -30.79 7.47
C SER A 623 -4.77 -29.75 6.37
N ILE A 624 -5.02 -30.06 5.09
CA ILE A 624 -4.78 -29.11 3.99
C ILE A 624 -5.60 -27.83 4.17
N THR A 625 -6.87 -27.95 4.54
CA THR A 625 -7.77 -26.81 4.77
C THR A 625 -7.27 -25.94 5.92
N THR A 626 -6.81 -26.56 7.01
CA THR A 626 -6.23 -25.87 8.18
C THR A 626 -5.01 -25.04 7.79
N PHE A 627 -4.09 -25.61 7.02
CA PHE A 627 -2.89 -24.90 6.56
C PHE A 627 -3.19 -23.81 5.51
N TYR A 628 -4.18 -24.03 4.64
CA TYR A 628 -4.62 -23.03 3.66
C TYR A 628 -5.23 -21.79 4.33
N GLN A 629 -6.06 -21.99 5.36
CA GLN A 629 -6.69 -20.90 6.11
C GLN A 629 -5.67 -20.03 6.87
N MET A 630 -4.59 -20.63 7.37
CA MET A 630 -3.53 -19.90 8.08
C MET A 630 -2.67 -19.03 7.16
N HIS A 631 -2.33 -19.51 5.97
CA HIS A 631 -1.40 -18.82 5.07
C HIS A 631 -2.10 -18.08 3.92
N ASN A 632 -3.43 -18.16 3.84
CA ASN A 632 -4.28 -17.66 2.74
C ASN A 632 -3.77 -18.09 1.34
N ARG A 633 -3.00 -19.19 1.29
CA ARG A 633 -2.35 -19.78 0.13
C ARG A 633 -2.00 -21.23 0.47
N TYR A 634 -2.01 -22.09 -0.54
CA TYR A 634 -1.54 -23.46 -0.40
C TYR A 634 0.00 -23.51 -0.19
N PRO A 635 0.51 -24.06 0.92
CA PRO A 635 1.95 -24.11 1.21
C PRO A 635 2.74 -24.92 0.19
N GLU A 636 4.01 -24.56 -0.02
CA GLU A 636 4.93 -25.34 -0.88
C GLU A 636 5.38 -26.66 -0.22
N TYR A 637 5.32 -26.72 1.11
CA TYR A 637 5.50 -27.92 1.91
C TYR A 637 4.69 -27.80 3.20
N ILE A 638 4.34 -28.93 3.80
CA ILE A 638 3.66 -28.99 5.10
C ILE A 638 4.49 -29.88 6.03
N LEU A 639 4.80 -29.38 7.21
CA LEU A 639 5.48 -30.12 8.27
C LEU A 639 4.53 -30.24 9.46
N GLY A 640 4.26 -31.46 9.92
CA GLY A 640 3.32 -31.68 11.02
C GLY A 640 3.53 -33.02 11.72
N ARG A 641 3.02 -33.13 12.95
CA ARG A 641 3.03 -34.39 13.71
C ARG A 641 1.79 -35.19 13.40
N ILE A 642 1.97 -36.47 13.12
CA ILE A 642 0.87 -37.37 12.76
C ILE A 642 0.03 -37.67 13.99
N VAL A 643 -1.26 -37.39 13.89
CA VAL A 643 -2.24 -37.70 14.95
C VAL A 643 -3.17 -38.85 14.57
N PHE A 644 -3.32 -39.12 13.28
CA PHE A 644 -4.17 -40.20 12.80
C PHE A 644 -3.68 -40.72 11.45
N ILE A 645 -3.77 -42.04 11.25
CA ILE A 645 -3.45 -42.73 10.01
C ILE A 645 -4.66 -43.59 9.64
N ASP A 646 -5.27 -43.29 8.51
CA ASP A 646 -6.42 -44.02 7.98
C ASP A 646 -5.97 -44.91 6.82
N GLU A 647 -6.06 -46.24 6.98
CA GLU A 647 -5.72 -47.22 5.95
C GLU A 647 -6.95 -47.53 5.08
N ARG A 648 -6.81 -47.34 3.76
CA ARG A 648 -7.86 -47.56 2.79
C ARG A 648 -7.35 -48.36 1.59
N VAL A 649 -8.28 -48.96 0.85
CA VAL A 649 -7.97 -49.68 -0.40
C VAL A 649 -8.71 -48.99 -1.53
N ALA A 650 -7.98 -48.60 -2.58
CA ALA A 650 -8.52 -47.92 -3.74
C ALA A 650 -9.59 -48.79 -4.40
N SER A 651 -10.81 -48.27 -4.52
CA SER A 651 -11.93 -48.93 -5.19
C SER A 651 -12.49 -48.04 -6.29
N ASP A 652 -13.32 -48.57 -7.18
CA ASP A 652 -13.97 -47.77 -8.23
C ASP A 652 -14.87 -46.65 -7.67
N ARG A 653 -15.26 -46.75 -6.39
CA ARG A 653 -16.10 -45.75 -5.69
C ARG A 653 -15.30 -44.78 -4.81
N ASP A 654 -14.14 -45.19 -4.30
CA ASP A 654 -13.30 -44.40 -3.40
C ASP A 654 -11.83 -44.47 -3.85
N ASN A 655 -11.47 -43.52 -4.72
CA ASN A 655 -10.13 -43.39 -5.30
C ASN A 655 -9.80 -41.93 -5.68
N PRO A 656 -9.79 -41.00 -4.71
CA PRO A 656 -9.54 -39.59 -4.97
C PRO A 656 -8.14 -39.31 -5.56
N TYR A 657 -7.19 -40.21 -5.33
CA TYR A 657 -5.79 -40.08 -5.74
C TYR A 657 -5.45 -40.81 -7.06
N ARG A 658 -6.46 -41.36 -7.76
CA ARG A 658 -6.31 -42.05 -9.07
C ARG A 658 -5.30 -43.21 -9.05
N LEU A 659 -5.28 -43.96 -7.96
CA LEU A 659 -4.47 -45.17 -7.79
C LEU A 659 -5.07 -46.36 -8.54
N ILE A 660 -4.30 -47.43 -8.74
CA ILE A 660 -4.83 -48.66 -9.34
C ILE A 660 -5.82 -49.31 -8.36
N ALA A 661 -7.00 -49.73 -8.82
CA ALA A 661 -7.97 -50.42 -7.97
C ALA A 661 -7.34 -51.64 -7.27
N GLY A 662 -7.57 -51.77 -5.96
CA GLY A 662 -6.93 -52.75 -5.08
C GLY A 662 -5.62 -52.27 -4.43
N THR A 663 -5.13 -51.07 -4.75
CA THR A 663 -3.94 -50.49 -4.10
C THR A 663 -4.28 -49.97 -2.71
N THR A 664 -3.56 -50.43 -1.69
CA THR A 664 -3.66 -49.85 -0.34
C THR A 664 -3.00 -48.47 -0.29
N PHE A 665 -3.69 -47.51 0.30
CA PHE A 665 -3.22 -46.14 0.52
C PHE A 665 -3.57 -45.67 1.93
N TYR A 666 -2.87 -44.66 2.40
CA TYR A 666 -2.99 -44.14 3.75
C TYR A 666 -3.30 -42.64 3.70
N VAL A 667 -4.27 -42.19 4.48
CA VAL A 667 -4.57 -40.77 4.67
C VAL A 667 -4.11 -40.37 6.07
N LEU A 668 -3.16 -39.45 6.14
CA LEU A 668 -2.53 -39.01 7.38
C LEU A 668 -3.11 -37.65 7.77
N THR A 669 -3.57 -37.54 9.01
CA THR A 669 -3.98 -36.26 9.60
C THR A 669 -2.86 -35.79 10.52
N VAL A 670 -2.46 -34.53 10.36
CA VAL A 670 -1.35 -33.94 11.11
C VAL A 670 -1.77 -32.65 11.81
N THR A 671 -1.14 -32.39 12.95
CA THR A 671 -1.27 -31.13 13.69
C THR A 671 -0.20 -30.12 13.28
N PHE A 672 -0.55 -28.85 13.46
CA PHE A 672 0.37 -27.72 13.27
C PHE A 672 1.47 -27.74 14.33
N LEU A 673 2.70 -27.47 13.91
CA LEU A 673 3.79 -27.16 14.83
C LEU A 673 3.70 -25.67 15.16
N VAL A 674 3.13 -25.34 16.32
CA VAL A 674 3.27 -24.00 16.91
C VAL A 674 4.72 -23.90 17.37
N ASP A 675 5.46 -22.97 16.77
CA ASP A 675 6.85 -22.57 17.04
C ASP A 675 7.97 -23.36 16.35
N PHE A 676 8.53 -22.73 15.30
CA PHE A 676 9.96 -22.62 15.02
C PHE A 676 10.29 -21.24 14.48
#